data_AF-A0A1J7J2Y8-F1
#
_entry.id   AF-A0A1J7J2Y8-F1
#
_cell.length_a   1.000
_cell.length_b   1.000
_cell.length_c   1.000
_cell.angle_alpha   90.00
_cell.angle_beta   90.00
_cell.angle_gamma   90.00
#
_symmetry.space_group_name_H-M   'P 1'
#
loop_
_entity.id
_entity.type
_entity.pdbx_description
1 polymer ?
#
loop_
_entity_poly.entity_id
_entity_poly.type
_entity_poly.pdbx_seq_one_letter_code
_entity_poly.pdbx_strand_id
1 'polypeptide(L)'
;MTMAHHRGALPGRLRVTATSPGVLIMLLLTLIFPFSHAAILRERAAVPPQALPQRATKEDLKWQPSLDYDRDGCYNVPAIDSSGHVSEGLGHDYTTGPEDCRDESDLDNSNAYSRQRCNKGVCVYLYDYYFEKDVAVEHVRDAGGHRHDWEHIAIWVRDDKAEYVAVSMHGGYDVYPADEVRWDGTHPKVVYHKTGGSTHAFRFANSDDDDNIENHKGVWIRSPLVSYNGYPDGIRDILFEHDFGTATIGIKDSQFADNLRKASPMKGSEGLCGGSENCDYLYHYDFDFGVDDGSPGDPKPAGPSLLRVMPLGDSLTAGVLSTDGNGYRRRPHELLEADYEVDFVGSQVSGLMADNENEGYPGATIDLIHDFASRAFYMRPNVVLLHAGTNDLHRDVDVYNAPARLGFLIETIVSQCPDAVVIVAKIIMAVSQTVEPERAAFNQGVEGVVAQHRSQGKNVVLADMSGILQHSDFVDGLHPNDGGYDKMADVWYAAILDALERGLVGDPAAPGDPPPPADEATCPNGFGWKGGLVGEGTGFGMLITWDNQGLVAPGVRDANGDNVLLADIDGDGIDDYVLINSKGALDVWLRGIGETSVPWRHVGVLAAGVSGANQGNVRLADVDGDGRADYLLVAEDGSVQAWINTCRSPADSRRSEGGDDSSLLRSRALCPINNPDHIEWRRAGQIIPASGGASRQAVQFADVTGDGRADYLVVSASGAVRAVSLLGDIDNPTRVDLGTINTGVSGASRDNVRFADVDGDGRADYLVVWENGGIAAWKSTGSATKPTWRELGNIAVGVSGGKRANVRLAYLNNDRRFDYVIINPDNGALNAWYNNLDTEVIGPNTRLADIDGDGRDDYLFLDSKGGVVAWLNRGDYDHPAWNSLGTIAPGVPGGSRERIRFADMDGDGRADYLLVSDAGAVTVWLNKGDVSHPAWTSVGEVAPGVGGATLQNVRFADIDGDGRADYCVLWSDGSVDAWLNKGGADPRAPTWEKQGKIATGVDVANGDNVFLVDINGDGKADYLKVTDKGGVYAWLNTGTDPKSIVWKNQGLIAPGVGGATRENIRFGNMDPGWKSGLLAHWRCNGLCECLAECMCMRAQVVERILLKS
;
A
#
# COMPACT_ATOMS: atom_id res chain seq x y z
N MET A 1 34.96 -0.05 43.46
CA MET A 1 35.46 -1.42 43.20
C MET A 1 35.80 -1.47 41.71
N THR A 2 37.09 -1.46 41.31
CA THR A 2 37.98 -2.65 41.12
C THR A 2 37.42 -3.59 40.04
N MET A 3 38.03 -3.73 38.84
CA MET A 3 39.37 -4.29 38.50
C MET A 3 39.50 -5.77 38.92
N ALA A 4 40.19 -6.69 38.22
CA ALA A 4 41.21 -6.67 37.15
C ALA A 4 41.14 -8.01 36.33
N HIS A 5 41.96 -8.46 35.35
CA HIS A 5 43.11 -8.04 34.50
C HIS A 5 43.37 -9.22 33.46
N HIS A 6 44.26 -9.26 32.44
CA HIS A 6 44.87 -8.30 31.49
C HIS A 6 46.15 -8.95 30.83
N ARG A 7 46.34 -8.82 29.49
CA ARG A 7 47.51 -9.28 28.64
C ARG A 7 47.48 -10.76 28.18
N GLY A 8 48.08 -11.18 27.05
CA GLY A 8 48.71 -10.47 25.92
C GLY A 8 50.26 -10.53 25.81
N ALA A 9 50.82 -11.37 24.91
CA ALA A 9 52.26 -11.37 24.57
C ALA A 9 52.62 -12.10 23.23
N LEU A 10 53.42 -11.42 22.39
CA LEU A 10 54.38 -11.99 21.41
C LEU A 10 55.74 -12.27 22.13
N PRO A 11 56.85 -12.88 21.58
CA PRO A 11 57.22 -12.98 20.15
C PRO A 11 58.10 -14.18 19.61
N GLY A 12 58.02 -14.41 18.29
CA GLY A 12 59.11 -14.52 17.27
C GLY A 12 60.48 -15.26 17.43
N ARG A 13 60.90 -15.88 16.28
CA ARG A 13 62.24 -16.43 15.88
C ARG A 13 62.60 -17.82 16.49
N LEU A 14 63.35 -18.73 15.86
CA LEU A 14 64.30 -18.76 14.71
C LEU A 14 63.86 -19.78 13.61
N ARG A 15 64.26 -19.82 12.32
CA ARG A 15 65.48 -19.47 11.51
C ARG A 15 66.46 -20.65 11.28
N VAL A 16 67.06 -20.75 10.07
CA VAL A 16 68.23 -21.62 9.63
C VAL A 16 67.88 -23.06 9.18
N THR A 17 68.36 -23.65 8.06
CA THR A 17 69.00 -23.15 6.81
C THR A 17 68.86 -24.12 5.60
N ALA A 18 68.67 -23.53 4.43
CA ALA A 18 69.18 -23.82 3.07
C ALA A 18 70.09 -25.04 2.75
N THR A 19 69.97 -25.52 1.50
CA THR A 19 71.10 -25.82 0.60
C THR A 19 70.74 -25.49 -0.85
N SER A 20 71.73 -25.12 -1.68
CA SER A 20 71.63 -24.66 -3.10
C SER A 20 72.51 -25.59 -3.99
N PRO A 21 72.83 -25.36 -5.29
CA PRO A 21 72.61 -24.20 -6.18
C PRO A 21 72.30 -24.46 -7.69
N GLY A 22 72.10 -23.38 -8.48
CA GLY A 22 72.11 -23.37 -9.96
C GLY A 22 71.10 -22.37 -10.57
N VAL A 23 71.31 -21.04 -10.67
CA VAL A 23 72.38 -20.27 -11.37
C VAL A 23 72.35 -20.55 -12.89
N LEU A 24 72.23 -19.61 -13.83
CA LEU A 24 72.36 -18.11 -13.88
C LEU A 24 70.98 -17.52 -14.33
N ILE A 25 70.65 -16.26 -14.73
CA ILE A 25 71.35 -15.01 -15.13
C ILE A 25 70.68 -13.77 -14.43
N MET A 26 70.65 -12.58 -15.04
CA MET A 26 70.21 -11.28 -14.49
C MET A 26 69.71 -10.32 -15.62
N LEU A 27 69.22 -9.14 -15.21
CA LEU A 27 68.97 -7.86 -15.93
C LEU A 27 67.52 -7.60 -16.41
N LEU A 28 66.91 -6.41 -16.22
CA LEU A 28 67.21 -5.30 -15.27
C LEU A 28 66.01 -4.30 -15.15
N LEU A 29 65.89 -3.61 -14.01
CA LEU A 29 65.19 -2.32 -13.76
C LEU A 29 63.67 -2.14 -14.11
N THR A 30 62.84 -2.38 -13.08
CA THR A 30 61.84 -1.43 -12.53
C THR A 30 60.95 -0.55 -13.43
N LEU A 31 59.64 -0.70 -13.26
CA LEU A 31 58.75 0.39 -12.84
C LEU A 31 57.63 -0.17 -11.92
N ILE A 32 56.88 0.69 -11.24
CA ILE A 32 56.08 0.32 -10.05
C ILE A 32 54.58 0.46 -10.32
N PHE A 33 53.82 -0.63 -10.08
CA PHE A 33 52.47 -0.59 -9.50
C PHE A 33 52.21 -1.90 -8.74
N PRO A 34 51.52 -1.89 -7.58
CA PRO A 34 51.12 -3.11 -6.90
C PRO A 34 49.88 -3.70 -7.57
N PHE A 35 49.98 -4.93 -8.07
CA PHE A 35 48.78 -5.73 -8.34
C PHE A 35 48.17 -6.14 -7.00
N SER A 36 46.96 -5.62 -6.72
CA SER A 36 46.06 -6.22 -5.73
C SER A 36 45.80 -7.69 -6.08
N HIS A 37 45.44 -8.51 -5.09
CA HIS A 37 45.04 -9.88 -5.37
C HIS A 37 43.71 -9.86 -6.13
N ALA A 38 43.78 -10.08 -7.45
CA ALA A 38 42.61 -10.50 -8.19
C ALA A 38 42.24 -11.90 -7.67
N ALA A 39 41.06 -12.03 -7.07
CA ALA A 39 40.43 -13.33 -6.97
C ALA A 39 40.25 -13.84 -8.40
N ILE A 40 40.76 -15.04 -8.68
CA ILE A 40 40.45 -15.70 -9.96
C ILE A 40 38.99 -16.15 -9.83
N LEU A 41 38.08 -15.34 -10.38
CA LEU A 41 36.72 -15.78 -10.67
C LEU A 41 36.84 -17.00 -11.58
N ARG A 42 36.49 -18.17 -11.04
CA ARG A 42 36.45 -19.42 -11.79
C ARG A 42 35.09 -19.41 -12.49
N GLU A 43 35.10 -18.94 -13.73
CA GLU A 43 33.91 -18.88 -14.60
C GLU A 43 33.37 -20.32 -14.79
N ARG A 44 32.11 -20.56 -14.43
CA ARG A 44 31.49 -21.90 -14.59
C ARG A 44 31.35 -22.21 -16.08
N ALA A 45 31.71 -23.43 -16.46
CA ALA A 45 31.68 -23.87 -17.85
C ALA A 45 30.25 -24.20 -18.27
N ALA A 46 29.55 -23.22 -18.85
CA ALA A 46 28.11 -23.22 -19.10
C ALA A 46 27.26 -23.20 -17.81
N VAL A 47 26.11 -22.53 -17.89
CA VAL A 47 25.04 -22.59 -16.88
C VAL A 47 23.98 -23.52 -17.46
N PRO A 48 23.37 -24.43 -16.67
CA PRO A 48 22.27 -25.25 -17.14
C PRO A 48 21.11 -24.41 -17.71
N PRO A 49 20.33 -24.95 -18.66
CA PRO A 49 19.11 -24.29 -19.11
C PRO A 49 18.14 -24.04 -17.94
N GLN A 50 17.28 -23.04 -18.09
CA GLN A 50 16.23 -22.73 -17.10
C GLN A 50 15.28 -23.93 -16.97
N ALA A 51 14.93 -24.28 -15.73
CA ALA A 51 14.00 -25.37 -15.45
C ALA A 51 12.64 -25.15 -16.12
N LEU A 52 12.10 -26.21 -16.72
CA LEU A 52 10.70 -26.24 -17.12
C LEU A 52 9.80 -26.21 -15.86
N PRO A 53 8.61 -25.58 -15.94
CA PRO A 53 7.58 -25.71 -14.93
C PRO A 53 7.29 -27.14 -14.48
N GLN A 54 6.86 -27.30 -13.23
CA GLN A 54 6.22 -28.53 -12.80
C GLN A 54 4.88 -28.69 -13.55
N ARG A 55 4.77 -29.78 -14.30
CA ARG A 55 3.61 -30.12 -15.12
C ARG A 55 3.46 -31.63 -15.20
N ALA A 56 2.98 -32.22 -14.10
CA ALA A 56 2.93 -33.66 -13.90
C ALA A 56 1.54 -34.15 -13.51
N THR A 57 1.25 -35.43 -13.79
CA THR A 57 -0.02 -36.02 -13.34
C THR A 57 0.02 -36.18 -11.82
N LYS A 58 -1.16 -36.12 -11.18
CA LYS A 58 -1.29 -36.30 -9.73
C LYS A 58 -0.59 -37.56 -9.22
N GLU A 59 -0.65 -38.66 -9.98
CA GLU A 59 -0.04 -39.92 -9.57
C GLU A 59 1.47 -39.96 -9.85
N ASP A 60 1.96 -39.33 -10.94
CA ASP A 60 3.41 -39.12 -11.14
C ASP A 60 4.00 -38.27 -9.99
N LEU A 61 3.30 -37.23 -9.53
CA LEU A 61 3.70 -36.44 -8.35
C LEU A 61 3.67 -37.27 -7.06
N LYS A 62 2.58 -38.00 -6.81
CA LYS A 62 2.37 -38.80 -5.59
C LYS A 62 3.50 -39.77 -5.30
N TRP A 63 4.00 -40.46 -6.33
CA TRP A 63 5.03 -41.48 -6.17
C TRP A 63 6.45 -40.93 -6.37
N GLN A 64 6.64 -39.66 -6.77
CA GLN A 64 7.95 -39.10 -7.13
C GLN A 64 9.05 -39.42 -6.09
N PRO A 65 10.23 -39.94 -6.49
CA PRO A 65 11.34 -40.19 -5.58
C PRO A 65 11.83 -38.92 -4.86
N SER A 66 12.10 -39.05 -3.57
CA SER A 66 12.78 -38.06 -2.75
C SER A 66 14.28 -38.37 -2.77
N LEU A 67 15.10 -37.42 -3.24
CA LEU A 67 16.52 -37.61 -3.49
C LEU A 67 17.43 -36.98 -2.43
N ASP A 68 18.60 -37.59 -2.26
CA ASP A 68 19.81 -36.95 -1.73
C ASP A 68 21.02 -37.33 -2.60
N TYR A 69 22.18 -36.74 -2.33
CA TYR A 69 23.36 -36.81 -3.18
C TYR A 69 24.63 -36.98 -2.34
N ASP A 70 25.34 -38.09 -2.47
CA ASP A 70 26.67 -38.26 -1.86
C ASP A 70 27.62 -37.17 -2.41
N ARG A 71 28.57 -36.67 -1.59
CA ARG A 71 29.49 -35.56 -1.93
C ARG A 71 30.39 -35.74 -3.17
N ASP A 72 30.33 -36.89 -3.86
CA ASP A 72 31.10 -37.17 -5.08
C ASP A 72 30.35 -36.90 -6.40
N GLY A 73 29.01 -36.86 -6.38
CA GLY A 73 28.17 -36.59 -7.55
C GLY A 73 27.75 -35.12 -7.75
N CYS A 74 27.47 -34.78 -9.01
CA CYS A 74 26.71 -33.57 -9.39
C CYS A 74 25.27 -33.62 -8.87
N TYR A 75 24.59 -32.48 -8.79
CA TYR A 75 23.13 -32.43 -8.64
C TYR A 75 22.44 -32.65 -10.00
N ASN A 76 21.14 -33.03 -9.97
CA ASN A 76 20.34 -33.11 -11.19
C ASN A 76 19.94 -31.70 -11.66
N VAL A 77 20.00 -31.45 -12.97
CA VAL A 77 19.70 -30.14 -13.56
C VAL A 77 18.72 -30.29 -14.75
N PRO A 78 18.17 -29.21 -15.31
CA PRO A 78 17.31 -29.27 -16.48
C PRO A 78 18.09 -29.73 -17.71
N ALA A 79 17.51 -30.64 -18.47
CA ALA A 79 18.06 -31.07 -19.74
C ALA A 79 17.71 -30.09 -20.87
N ILE A 80 16.61 -29.34 -20.75
CA ILE A 80 16.09 -28.41 -21.76
C ILE A 80 15.29 -27.29 -21.10
N ASP A 81 15.30 -26.09 -21.69
CA ASP A 81 14.41 -24.97 -21.30
C ASP A 81 13.20 -24.81 -22.23
N SER A 82 12.30 -23.87 -21.88
CA SER A 82 11.08 -23.55 -22.64
C SER A 82 11.34 -22.93 -24.02
N SER A 83 12.58 -22.51 -24.34
CA SER A 83 12.97 -22.07 -25.69
C SER A 83 13.42 -23.23 -26.60
N GLY A 84 13.58 -24.43 -26.03
CA GLY A 84 14.10 -25.61 -26.72
C GLY A 84 15.63 -25.69 -26.71
N HIS A 85 16.32 -24.88 -25.91
CA HIS A 85 17.78 -24.99 -25.74
C HIS A 85 18.11 -26.13 -24.76
N VAL A 86 18.88 -27.10 -25.27
CA VAL A 86 19.29 -28.32 -24.56
C VAL A 86 20.65 -28.10 -23.89
N SER A 87 20.82 -28.60 -22.67
CA SER A 87 22.06 -28.50 -21.90
C SER A 87 23.26 -29.04 -22.67
N GLU A 88 24.30 -28.22 -22.83
CA GLU A 88 25.58 -28.65 -23.42
C GLU A 88 26.32 -29.68 -22.54
N GLY A 89 26.01 -29.74 -21.24
CA GLY A 89 26.68 -30.59 -20.24
C GLY A 89 28.14 -30.18 -19.98
N LEU A 90 28.84 -30.99 -19.18
CA LEU A 90 30.21 -30.70 -18.72
C LEU A 90 31.24 -31.68 -19.28
N GLY A 91 32.51 -31.27 -19.20
CA GLY A 91 33.63 -32.17 -19.47
C GLY A 91 33.84 -33.15 -18.32
N HIS A 92 34.27 -34.37 -18.64
CA HIS A 92 34.69 -35.39 -17.67
C HIS A 92 36.23 -35.62 -17.72
N ASP A 93 36.87 -35.32 -18.87
CA ASP A 93 38.32 -35.41 -19.04
C ASP A 93 39.06 -34.35 -18.16
N TYR A 94 39.94 -34.83 -17.28
CA TYR A 94 40.82 -34.05 -16.39
C TYR A 94 40.15 -33.16 -15.32
N THR A 95 38.88 -33.38 -14.98
CA THR A 95 38.20 -32.53 -13.98
C THR A 95 38.63 -32.81 -12.54
N THR A 96 38.25 -31.89 -11.64
CA THR A 96 38.03 -32.17 -10.23
C THR A 96 36.73 -32.97 -10.03
N GLY A 97 36.47 -33.40 -8.80
CA GLY A 97 35.13 -33.78 -8.33
C GLY A 97 34.11 -32.63 -8.45
N PRO A 98 32.90 -32.78 -7.87
CA PRO A 98 31.69 -32.08 -8.31
C PRO A 98 31.60 -30.58 -7.95
N GLU A 99 32.71 -29.93 -7.62
CA GLU A 99 32.83 -28.49 -7.30
C GLU A 99 32.38 -27.54 -8.43
N ASP A 100 32.07 -28.05 -9.62
CA ASP A 100 31.67 -27.35 -10.83
C ASP A 100 30.24 -27.70 -11.33
N CYS A 101 29.51 -28.56 -10.60
CA CYS A 101 28.18 -29.07 -10.96
C CYS A 101 27.28 -29.39 -9.74
N ARG A 102 27.57 -28.74 -8.60
CA ARG A 102 26.94 -29.00 -7.30
C ARG A 102 26.75 -27.70 -6.52
N ASP A 103 26.48 -26.60 -7.21
CA ASP A 103 26.15 -25.33 -6.55
C ASP A 103 24.78 -25.44 -5.86
N GLU A 104 24.53 -24.64 -4.83
CA GLU A 104 23.18 -24.59 -4.21
C GLU A 104 22.10 -24.18 -5.23
N SER A 105 22.46 -23.31 -6.19
CA SER A 105 21.61 -22.88 -7.29
C SER A 105 21.24 -23.98 -8.29
N ASP A 106 21.99 -25.09 -8.34
CA ASP A 106 21.63 -26.25 -9.19
C ASP A 106 20.47 -27.04 -8.57
N LEU A 107 20.25 -26.96 -7.26
CA LEU A 107 19.05 -27.52 -6.62
C LEU A 107 17.83 -26.63 -6.89
N ASP A 108 18.03 -25.31 -6.82
CA ASP A 108 16.98 -24.31 -7.08
C ASP A 108 16.56 -24.28 -8.56
N ASN A 109 17.48 -24.56 -9.49
CA ASN A 109 17.21 -24.76 -10.92
C ASN A 109 17.44 -26.24 -11.29
N SER A 110 16.46 -27.10 -11.01
CA SER A 110 16.48 -28.54 -11.31
C SER A 110 15.16 -29.02 -11.94
N ASN A 111 15.20 -30.14 -12.67
CA ASN A 111 13.99 -30.84 -13.13
C ASN A 111 14.09 -32.35 -12.89
N ALA A 112 12.92 -32.98 -12.75
CA ALA A 112 12.73 -34.40 -12.97
C ALA A 112 11.74 -34.62 -14.14
N TYR A 113 11.89 -35.71 -14.88
CA TYR A 113 11.00 -36.05 -15.99
C TYR A 113 10.33 -37.40 -15.71
N SER A 114 9.09 -37.63 -16.15
CA SER A 114 8.38 -38.88 -15.84
C SER A 114 7.47 -39.41 -16.93
N ARG A 115 7.24 -40.72 -16.91
CA ARG A 115 6.26 -41.42 -17.75
C ARG A 115 5.72 -42.65 -17.03
N GLN A 116 4.43 -42.62 -16.72
CA GLN A 116 3.72 -43.82 -16.28
C GLN A 116 3.36 -44.75 -17.46
N ARG A 117 3.21 -46.05 -17.16
CA ARG A 117 2.46 -47.03 -17.96
C ARG A 117 1.54 -47.84 -17.06
N CYS A 118 0.24 -47.74 -17.30
CA CYS A 118 -0.79 -48.54 -16.66
C CYS A 118 -1.37 -49.55 -17.66
N ASN A 119 -1.50 -50.81 -17.23
CA ASN A 119 -2.42 -51.77 -17.81
C ASN A 119 -2.83 -52.85 -16.81
N LYS A 120 -4.00 -53.47 -17.03
CA LYS A 120 -4.49 -54.66 -16.28
C LYS A 120 -4.49 -54.53 -14.74
N GLY A 121 -4.73 -53.33 -14.21
CA GLY A 121 -4.81 -53.04 -12.77
C GLY A 121 -3.47 -52.71 -12.10
N VAL A 122 -2.42 -52.48 -12.89
CA VAL A 122 -1.07 -52.14 -12.43
C VAL A 122 -0.62 -50.88 -13.16
N CYS A 123 0.07 -49.99 -12.45
CA CYS A 123 0.77 -48.83 -13.00
C CYS A 123 2.26 -48.90 -12.63
N VAL A 124 3.12 -48.45 -13.55
CA VAL A 124 4.55 -48.27 -13.29
C VAL A 124 4.92 -46.84 -13.62
N TYR A 125 5.50 -46.13 -12.66
CA TYR A 125 5.93 -44.74 -12.78
C TYR A 125 7.45 -44.73 -12.98
N LEU A 126 7.94 -44.38 -14.18
CA LEU A 126 9.37 -44.23 -14.45
C LEU A 126 9.74 -42.75 -14.42
N TYR A 127 10.78 -42.42 -13.64
CA TYR A 127 11.33 -41.08 -13.47
C TYR A 127 12.75 -41.05 -14.02
N ASP A 128 13.07 -40.02 -14.79
CA ASP A 128 14.38 -39.75 -15.38
C ASP A 128 14.99 -38.47 -14.78
N TYR A 129 16.27 -38.53 -14.44
CA TYR A 129 17.05 -37.44 -13.90
C TYR A 129 18.31 -37.21 -14.76
N TYR A 130 18.57 -35.95 -15.12
CA TYR A 130 19.70 -35.56 -15.96
C TYR A 130 20.82 -34.94 -15.13
N PHE A 131 22.06 -35.34 -15.42
CA PHE A 131 23.28 -34.80 -14.82
C PHE A 131 24.22 -34.32 -15.92
N GLU A 132 24.97 -33.24 -15.68
CA GLU A 132 25.81 -32.62 -16.71
C GLU A 132 26.98 -33.50 -17.17
N LYS A 133 27.43 -34.43 -16.31
CA LYS A 133 28.53 -35.37 -16.54
C LYS A 133 28.45 -36.55 -15.56
N ASP A 134 29.02 -37.68 -15.97
CA ASP A 134 29.54 -38.73 -15.10
C ASP A 134 31.08 -38.74 -15.14
N VAL A 135 31.71 -39.01 -13.99
CA VAL A 135 33.17 -39.05 -13.84
C VAL A 135 33.56 -40.31 -13.08
N ALA A 136 34.14 -41.28 -13.79
CA ALA A 136 34.70 -42.49 -13.18
C ALA A 136 36.05 -42.20 -12.51
N VAL A 137 36.94 -41.40 -13.13
CA VAL A 137 38.29 -41.14 -12.59
C VAL A 137 38.75 -39.69 -12.74
N GLU A 138 38.84 -38.98 -11.61
CA GLU A 138 39.27 -37.58 -11.54
C GLU A 138 40.74 -37.31 -11.92
N HIS A 139 41.03 -36.07 -12.30
CA HIS A 139 42.36 -35.47 -12.56
C HIS A 139 43.18 -36.14 -13.68
N VAL A 140 42.65 -37.18 -14.33
CA VAL A 140 43.28 -37.90 -15.44
C VAL A 140 42.40 -37.81 -16.69
N ARG A 141 42.88 -38.37 -17.80
CA ARG A 141 42.02 -38.61 -18.95
C ARG A 141 41.01 -39.70 -18.57
N ASP A 142 39.74 -39.36 -18.44
CA ASP A 142 38.71 -40.31 -18.02
C ASP A 142 38.24 -41.12 -19.24
N ALA A 143 38.50 -42.43 -19.18
CA ALA A 143 38.13 -43.39 -20.21
C ALA A 143 36.90 -44.25 -19.81
N GLY A 144 36.29 -43.96 -18.65
CA GLY A 144 35.09 -44.62 -18.14
C GLY A 144 33.87 -43.70 -18.09
N GLY A 145 34.03 -42.46 -17.61
CA GLY A 145 32.95 -41.47 -17.53
C GLY A 145 32.58 -40.82 -18.88
N HIS A 146 31.54 -39.98 -18.85
CA HIS A 146 30.99 -39.32 -20.04
C HIS A 146 30.45 -37.91 -19.75
N ARG A 147 30.39 -37.07 -20.80
CA ARG A 147 29.57 -35.86 -20.83
C ARG A 147 28.11 -36.29 -20.93
N HIS A 148 27.23 -35.62 -20.17
CA HIS A 148 25.85 -36.04 -19.91
C HIS A 148 25.76 -37.36 -19.13
N ASP A 149 24.81 -37.45 -18.21
CA ASP A 149 24.31 -38.71 -17.69
C ASP A 149 22.79 -38.66 -17.48
N TRP A 150 22.16 -39.83 -17.54
CA TRP A 150 20.71 -40.02 -17.43
C TRP A 150 20.45 -41.29 -16.62
N GLU A 151 20.00 -41.13 -15.38
CA GLU A 151 19.65 -42.25 -14.50
C GLU A 151 18.15 -42.23 -14.15
N HIS A 152 17.63 -43.38 -13.74
CA HIS A 152 16.21 -43.72 -13.75
C HIS A 152 15.74 -44.37 -12.44
N ILE A 153 14.50 -44.09 -12.05
CA ILE A 153 13.85 -44.75 -10.89
C ILE A 153 12.44 -45.20 -11.33
N ALA A 154 12.08 -46.46 -11.07
CA ALA A 154 10.77 -47.01 -11.42
C ALA A 154 9.99 -47.48 -10.19
N ILE A 155 8.70 -47.16 -10.09
CA ILE A 155 7.84 -47.53 -8.96
C ILE A 155 6.65 -48.33 -9.46
N TRP A 156 6.49 -49.55 -8.95
CA TRP A 156 5.44 -50.50 -9.34
C TRP A 156 4.28 -50.42 -8.35
N VAL A 157 3.11 -50.00 -8.84
CA VAL A 157 1.91 -49.72 -8.05
C VAL A 157 0.74 -50.61 -8.49
N ARG A 158 0.01 -51.15 -7.52
CA ARG A 158 -1.24 -51.90 -7.73
C ARG A 158 -2.25 -51.48 -6.67
N ASP A 159 -3.52 -51.33 -7.03
CA ASP A 159 -4.63 -51.02 -6.10
C ASP A 159 -4.30 -49.84 -5.15
N ASP A 160 -3.71 -48.78 -5.72
CA ASP A 160 -3.22 -47.56 -5.06
C ASP A 160 -2.06 -47.74 -4.04
N LYS A 161 -1.33 -48.86 -4.11
CA LYS A 161 -0.21 -49.19 -3.22
C LYS A 161 1.05 -49.53 -4.02
N ALA A 162 2.19 -48.94 -3.66
CA ALA A 162 3.49 -49.42 -4.13
C ALA A 162 3.79 -50.84 -3.62
N GLU A 163 4.25 -51.71 -4.51
CA GLU A 163 4.73 -53.08 -4.20
C GLU A 163 6.24 -53.22 -4.39
N TYR A 164 6.84 -52.53 -5.37
CA TYR A 164 8.29 -52.57 -5.65
C TYR A 164 8.82 -51.21 -6.08
N VAL A 165 10.09 -50.94 -5.78
CA VAL A 165 10.85 -49.82 -6.33
C VAL A 165 12.12 -50.36 -7.00
N ALA A 166 12.49 -49.78 -8.13
CA ALA A 166 13.70 -50.09 -8.87
C ALA A 166 14.51 -48.81 -9.08
N VAL A 167 15.82 -48.89 -8.86
CA VAL A 167 16.78 -47.82 -9.15
C VAL A 167 17.76 -48.30 -10.20
N SER A 168 18.12 -47.45 -11.16
CA SER A 168 19.08 -47.81 -12.19
C SER A 168 20.52 -47.80 -11.66
N MET A 169 21.32 -48.70 -12.20
CA MET A 169 22.76 -48.72 -11.99
C MET A 169 23.46 -49.39 -13.18
N HIS A 170 24.47 -48.72 -13.74
CA HIS A 170 25.36 -49.26 -14.78
C HIS A 170 24.62 -49.94 -15.97
N GLY A 171 23.50 -49.35 -16.41
CA GLY A 171 22.67 -49.84 -17.52
C GLY A 171 21.65 -50.96 -17.17
N GLY A 172 21.66 -51.45 -15.93
CA GLY A 172 20.64 -52.32 -15.34
C GLY A 172 19.83 -51.61 -14.25
N TYR A 173 19.08 -52.38 -13.45
CA TYR A 173 18.32 -51.88 -12.30
C TYR A 173 18.44 -52.84 -11.12
N ASP A 174 18.59 -52.30 -9.91
CA ASP A 174 18.40 -53.02 -8.66
C ASP A 174 16.97 -52.78 -8.14
N VAL A 175 16.27 -53.87 -7.80
CA VAL A 175 14.81 -53.89 -7.58
C VAL A 175 14.50 -54.49 -6.22
N TYR A 176 13.84 -53.71 -5.36
CA TYR A 176 13.53 -54.08 -3.98
C TYR A 176 12.01 -54.05 -3.71
N PRO A 177 11.50 -54.91 -2.80
CA PRO A 177 10.14 -54.79 -2.25
C PRO A 177 9.93 -53.43 -1.59
N ALA A 178 8.75 -52.85 -1.73
CA ALA A 178 8.44 -51.53 -1.18
C ALA A 178 8.54 -51.47 0.36
N ASP A 179 8.41 -52.59 1.08
CA ASP A 179 8.58 -52.67 2.53
C ASP A 179 10.03 -52.85 2.99
N GLU A 180 10.99 -53.03 2.08
CA GLU A 180 12.44 -52.97 2.34
C GLU A 180 13.05 -51.58 2.05
N VAL A 181 12.28 -50.67 1.43
CA VAL A 181 12.70 -49.32 1.03
C VAL A 181 12.37 -48.28 2.13
N ARG A 182 13.22 -47.26 2.30
CA ARG A 182 12.94 -46.09 3.16
C ARG A 182 12.03 -45.10 2.41
N TRP A 183 11.05 -44.51 3.09
CA TRP A 183 10.08 -43.58 2.48
C TRP A 183 10.02 -42.23 3.18
N ASP A 184 9.58 -41.21 2.43
CA ASP A 184 9.08 -39.92 2.87
C ASP A 184 7.62 -39.81 2.41
N GLY A 185 6.64 -40.08 3.28
CA GLY A 185 5.24 -40.19 2.85
C GLY A 185 5.04 -41.30 1.80
N THR A 186 4.70 -40.92 0.56
CA THR A 186 4.58 -41.81 -0.61
C THR A 186 5.79 -41.78 -1.56
N HIS A 187 6.86 -41.08 -1.18
CA HIS A 187 8.07 -40.85 -1.98
C HIS A 187 9.19 -41.80 -1.50
N PRO A 188 9.75 -42.69 -2.35
CA PRO A 188 10.87 -43.54 -1.94
C PRO A 188 12.15 -42.70 -1.81
N LYS A 189 12.98 -43.01 -0.80
CA LYS A 189 14.25 -42.33 -0.55
C LYS A 189 15.38 -43.01 -1.30
N VAL A 190 15.96 -42.28 -2.24
CA VAL A 190 17.02 -42.75 -3.15
C VAL A 190 18.17 -41.74 -3.11
N VAL A 191 19.40 -42.22 -3.20
CA VAL A 191 20.62 -41.40 -3.16
C VAL A 191 21.40 -41.60 -4.44
N TYR A 192 21.82 -40.51 -5.09
CA TYR A 192 22.75 -40.57 -6.21
C TYR A 192 24.19 -40.55 -5.67
N HIS A 193 25.02 -41.48 -6.11
CA HIS A 193 26.35 -41.70 -5.54
C HIS A 193 27.33 -42.34 -6.51
N LYS A 194 28.62 -42.28 -6.20
CA LYS A 194 29.65 -43.03 -6.93
C LYS A 194 29.82 -44.47 -6.43
N THR A 195 29.79 -45.44 -7.34
CA THR A 195 30.10 -46.84 -7.01
C THR A 195 31.63 -47.08 -7.04
N GLY A 196 32.33 -46.46 -6.09
CA GLY A 196 33.76 -46.64 -5.85
C GLY A 196 34.66 -46.18 -7.00
N GLY A 197 35.17 -47.12 -7.79
CA GLY A 197 36.00 -46.84 -8.98
C GLY A 197 35.24 -46.92 -10.31
N SER A 198 33.91 -46.93 -10.25
CA SER A 198 32.99 -46.97 -11.39
C SER A 198 32.40 -45.57 -11.68
N THR A 199 31.42 -45.53 -12.58
CA THR A 199 30.50 -44.39 -12.77
C THR A 199 29.67 -44.14 -11.50
N HIS A 200 28.88 -43.07 -11.52
CA HIS A 200 27.78 -42.88 -10.58
C HIS A 200 26.62 -43.86 -10.88
N ALA A 201 25.67 -43.92 -9.94
CA ALA A 201 24.43 -44.70 -9.99
C ALA A 201 23.44 -44.21 -8.92
N PHE A 202 22.19 -44.69 -8.94
CA PHE A 202 21.26 -44.55 -7.82
C PHE A 202 21.34 -45.76 -6.85
N ARG A 203 21.28 -45.48 -5.54
CA ARG A 203 21.15 -46.47 -4.45
C ARG A 203 19.96 -46.16 -3.55
N PHE A 204 19.41 -47.16 -2.87
CA PHE A 204 18.43 -46.93 -1.81
C PHE A 204 19.06 -46.28 -0.57
N ALA A 205 18.30 -45.42 0.10
CA ALA A 205 18.75 -44.81 1.35
C ALA A 205 18.80 -45.84 2.50
N ASN A 206 19.81 -45.73 3.36
CA ASN A 206 20.10 -46.57 4.53
C ASN A 206 20.15 -45.72 5.81
N SER A 207 20.05 -46.34 7.00
CA SER A 207 19.99 -45.63 8.29
C SER A 207 21.34 -45.22 8.88
N ASP A 208 22.44 -45.73 8.34
CA ASP A 208 23.75 -45.67 8.99
C ASP A 208 24.62 -44.53 8.41
N ASP A 209 24.36 -44.12 7.16
CA ASP A 209 24.85 -42.88 6.54
C ASP A 209 23.74 -41.82 6.37
N ASP A 210 22.68 -42.14 5.62
CA ASP A 210 21.75 -41.18 4.99
C ASP A 210 20.72 -40.53 5.96
N ASP A 211 21.00 -40.55 7.26
CA ASP A 211 20.33 -39.69 8.25
C ASP A 211 21.04 -38.32 8.38
N ASN A 212 22.25 -38.17 7.82
CA ASN A 212 22.96 -36.88 7.70
C ASN A 212 22.92 -36.40 6.24
N ILE A 213 21.85 -35.72 5.86
CA ILE A 213 21.58 -35.29 4.47
C ILE A 213 22.76 -34.46 3.89
N GLU A 214 23.28 -34.87 2.73
CA GLU A 214 24.57 -34.42 2.16
C GLU A 214 24.45 -33.26 1.17
N ASN A 215 23.25 -32.94 0.67
CA ASN A 215 23.01 -31.81 -0.23
C ASN A 215 22.95 -30.44 0.47
N HIS A 216 23.13 -29.36 -0.29
CA HIS A 216 23.27 -27.99 0.22
C HIS A 216 22.04 -27.44 0.96
N LYS A 217 20.83 -27.94 0.69
CA LYS A 217 19.61 -27.52 1.40
C LYS A 217 19.37 -28.29 2.70
N GLY A 218 20.09 -29.40 2.93
CA GLY A 218 19.96 -30.23 4.13
C GLY A 218 18.58 -30.91 4.29
N VAL A 219 17.84 -31.07 3.19
CA VAL A 219 16.50 -31.70 3.13
C VAL A 219 16.42 -32.67 1.96
N TRP A 220 15.47 -33.62 1.99
CA TRP A 220 15.23 -34.53 0.87
C TRP A 220 14.61 -33.76 -0.32
N ILE A 221 15.26 -33.82 -1.48
CA ILE A 221 14.95 -33.01 -2.66
C ILE A 221 13.92 -33.70 -3.55
N ARG A 222 12.94 -32.94 -4.05
CA ARG A 222 12.07 -33.32 -5.17
C ARG A 222 12.06 -32.15 -6.15
N SER A 223 12.71 -32.32 -7.30
CA SER A 223 12.75 -31.29 -8.35
C SER A 223 11.39 -31.15 -9.05
N PRO A 224 11.05 -29.94 -9.55
CA PRO A 224 9.90 -29.71 -10.43
C PRO A 224 9.74 -30.79 -11.51
N LEU A 225 8.61 -31.49 -11.47
CA LEU A 225 8.36 -32.71 -12.25
C LEU A 225 7.60 -32.43 -13.55
N VAL A 226 8.08 -32.94 -14.67
CA VAL A 226 7.39 -32.90 -15.98
C VAL A 226 6.94 -34.31 -16.38
N SER A 227 5.63 -34.55 -16.53
CA SER A 227 5.12 -35.81 -17.07
C SER A 227 5.24 -35.84 -18.60
N TYR A 228 5.13 -37.02 -19.20
CA TYR A 228 5.33 -37.25 -20.63
C TYR A 228 4.46 -36.40 -21.57
N ASN A 229 3.21 -36.12 -21.20
CA ASN A 229 2.32 -35.20 -21.93
C ASN A 229 2.27 -33.78 -21.29
N GLY A 230 3.17 -33.51 -20.36
CA GLY A 230 3.32 -32.24 -19.65
C GLY A 230 4.43 -31.33 -20.18
N TYR A 231 5.23 -31.75 -21.16
CA TYR A 231 6.12 -30.82 -21.84
C TYR A 231 5.31 -29.75 -22.62
N PRO A 232 5.80 -28.50 -22.73
CA PRO A 232 5.23 -27.53 -23.66
C PRO A 232 5.33 -28.02 -25.12
N ASP A 233 4.47 -27.48 -25.99
CA ASP A 233 4.32 -27.93 -27.39
C ASP A 233 5.67 -27.97 -28.14
N GLY A 234 6.02 -29.15 -28.67
CA GLY A 234 7.26 -29.40 -29.40
C GLY A 234 8.53 -29.58 -28.55
N ILE A 235 8.57 -29.09 -27.30
CA ILE A 235 9.77 -29.13 -26.44
C ILE A 235 10.20 -30.57 -26.12
N ARG A 236 9.25 -31.48 -25.87
CA ARG A 236 9.54 -32.92 -25.69
C ARG A 236 10.26 -33.50 -26.90
N ASP A 237 9.81 -33.14 -28.08
CA ASP A 237 10.26 -33.77 -29.32
C ASP A 237 11.68 -33.27 -29.63
N ILE A 238 12.01 -32.00 -29.34
CA ILE A 238 13.39 -31.48 -29.36
C ILE A 238 14.29 -32.24 -28.38
N LEU A 239 13.87 -32.39 -27.11
CA LEU A 239 14.63 -33.11 -26.09
C LEU A 239 14.87 -34.58 -26.48
N PHE A 240 13.86 -35.23 -27.04
CA PHE A 240 13.94 -36.64 -27.44
C PHE A 240 14.67 -36.85 -28.77
N GLU A 241 14.72 -35.88 -29.69
CA GLU A 241 15.53 -35.98 -30.90
C GLU A 241 17.02 -35.67 -30.65
N HIS A 242 17.37 -35.06 -29.51
CA HIS A 242 18.75 -34.77 -29.14
C HIS A 242 19.63 -36.02 -28.93
N ASP A 243 20.91 -35.90 -29.25
CA ASP A 243 21.93 -36.96 -29.14
C ASP A 243 22.86 -36.69 -27.96
N PHE A 244 22.51 -37.24 -26.79
CA PHE A 244 23.33 -37.22 -25.57
C PHE A 244 24.49 -38.24 -25.60
N GLY A 245 24.83 -38.79 -26.77
CA GLY A 245 25.96 -39.71 -26.96
C GLY A 245 25.71 -41.11 -26.40
N THR A 246 26.29 -41.41 -25.24
CA THR A 246 26.13 -42.73 -24.57
C THR A 246 25.05 -42.72 -23.48
N ALA A 247 24.71 -41.56 -22.94
CA ALA A 247 23.64 -41.42 -21.95
C ALA A 247 22.26 -41.43 -22.66
N THR A 248 21.25 -42.06 -22.05
CA THR A 248 19.96 -42.29 -22.73
C THR A 248 18.76 -41.93 -21.85
N ILE A 249 17.90 -41.03 -22.33
CA ILE A 249 16.56 -40.80 -21.77
C ILE A 249 15.79 -42.12 -21.74
N GLY A 250 15.33 -42.51 -20.55
CA GLY A 250 14.70 -43.79 -20.27
C GLY A 250 13.21 -43.81 -20.57
N ILE A 251 12.51 -42.68 -20.42
CA ILE A 251 11.09 -42.52 -20.75
C ILE A 251 10.80 -42.35 -22.26
N LYS A 252 11.82 -42.10 -23.08
CA LYS A 252 11.73 -41.90 -24.54
C LYS A 252 11.16 -43.15 -25.22
N ASP A 253 10.30 -42.96 -26.24
CA ASP A 253 9.54 -44.05 -26.89
C ASP A 253 10.38 -45.27 -27.33
N SER A 254 11.62 -45.05 -27.79
CA SER A 254 12.52 -46.12 -28.23
C SER A 254 13.18 -46.93 -27.10
N GLN A 255 13.08 -46.48 -25.84
CA GLN A 255 13.72 -47.11 -24.68
C GLN A 255 12.72 -47.56 -23.61
N PHE A 256 11.59 -46.85 -23.47
CA PHE A 256 10.66 -47.00 -22.35
C PHE A 256 10.20 -48.44 -22.10
N ALA A 257 9.82 -49.17 -23.15
CA ALA A 257 9.36 -50.55 -23.02
C ALA A 257 10.46 -51.51 -22.52
N ASP A 258 11.73 -51.25 -22.86
CA ASP A 258 12.87 -52.05 -22.40
C ASP A 258 13.35 -51.65 -21.00
N ASN A 259 13.29 -50.37 -20.65
CA ASN A 259 13.58 -49.92 -19.30
C ASN A 259 12.55 -50.43 -18.29
N LEU A 260 11.24 -50.39 -18.62
CA LEU A 260 10.22 -51.06 -17.82
C LEU A 260 10.49 -52.58 -17.67
N ARG A 261 10.99 -53.27 -18.72
CA ARG A 261 11.40 -54.69 -18.63
C ARG A 261 12.57 -54.89 -17.66
N LYS A 262 13.63 -54.08 -17.76
CA LYS A 262 14.81 -54.18 -16.88
C LYS A 262 14.47 -53.85 -15.41
N ALA A 263 13.66 -52.82 -15.19
CA ALA A 263 13.23 -52.33 -13.89
C ALA A 263 12.14 -53.19 -13.22
N SER A 264 11.75 -54.31 -13.82
CA SER A 264 10.67 -55.15 -13.33
C SER A 264 11.12 -56.13 -12.25
N PRO A 265 10.31 -56.37 -11.19
CA PRO A 265 10.48 -57.54 -10.33
C PRO A 265 10.31 -58.86 -11.11
N MET A 266 9.71 -58.81 -12.30
CA MET A 266 9.51 -59.96 -13.20
C MET A 266 10.78 -60.33 -13.99
N LYS A 267 11.78 -60.94 -13.34
CA LYS A 267 13.02 -61.38 -14.01
C LYS A 267 12.79 -62.59 -14.93
N GLY A 268 12.26 -62.32 -16.13
CA GLY A 268 11.85 -63.30 -17.13
C GLY A 268 12.85 -63.56 -18.27
N SER A 269 13.45 -64.74 -18.24
CA SER A 269 13.75 -65.57 -19.43
C SER A 269 14.95 -65.29 -20.39
N GLU A 270 15.96 -64.47 -20.05
CA GLU A 270 17.30 -64.62 -20.67
C GLU A 270 18.41 -64.79 -19.61
N GLY A 271 18.98 -65.99 -19.50
CA GLY A 271 20.24 -66.25 -18.80
C GLY A 271 20.31 -67.49 -17.90
N LEU A 272 19.44 -67.61 -16.88
CA LEU A 272 19.77 -68.38 -15.66
C LEU A 272 18.81 -69.51 -15.25
N CYS A 273 18.01 -70.07 -16.17
CA CYS A 273 17.20 -71.27 -15.90
C CYS A 273 17.55 -72.41 -16.87
N GLY A 274 18.46 -73.28 -16.45
CA GLY A 274 19.05 -74.37 -17.25
C GLY A 274 18.13 -75.57 -17.51
N GLY A 275 16.94 -75.35 -18.06
CA GLY A 275 16.06 -76.43 -18.55
C GLY A 275 15.29 -77.23 -17.49
N SER A 276 15.04 -76.65 -16.31
CA SER A 276 14.22 -77.25 -15.24
C SER A 276 12.77 -76.77 -15.27
N GLU A 277 11.81 -77.70 -15.27
CA GLU A 277 10.36 -77.46 -15.41
C GLU A 277 9.68 -76.86 -14.15
N ASN A 278 10.30 -75.89 -13.46
CA ASN A 278 9.83 -75.47 -12.12
C ASN A 278 10.11 -73.98 -11.79
N CYS A 279 9.78 -73.07 -12.70
CA CYS A 279 9.94 -71.60 -12.56
C CYS A 279 8.63 -70.90 -12.13
N ASP A 280 7.73 -71.62 -11.46
CA ASP A 280 6.28 -71.35 -11.44
C ASP A 280 5.80 -70.40 -10.31
N TYR A 281 6.66 -69.47 -9.86
CA TYR A 281 6.45 -68.69 -8.62
C TYR A 281 6.84 -67.19 -8.67
N LEU A 282 7.06 -66.60 -9.85
CA LEU A 282 7.39 -65.16 -10.00
C LEU A 282 6.53 -64.40 -11.03
N TYR A 283 5.42 -64.97 -11.49
CA TYR A 283 4.48 -64.32 -12.43
C TYR A 283 3.18 -63.86 -11.73
N HIS A 284 3.27 -62.80 -10.92
CA HIS A 284 2.10 -62.17 -10.25
C HIS A 284 1.55 -60.92 -10.94
N TYR A 285 2.12 -60.57 -12.10
CA TYR A 285 1.76 -59.40 -12.89
C TYR A 285 1.52 -59.87 -14.33
N ASP A 286 0.26 -59.95 -14.76
CA ASP A 286 -0.04 -59.93 -16.19
C ASP A 286 0.04 -58.46 -16.62
N PHE A 287 1.26 -57.99 -16.93
CA PHE A 287 1.55 -56.61 -17.31
C PHE A 287 2.25 -56.62 -18.67
N ASP A 288 1.71 -55.86 -19.63
CA ASP A 288 2.24 -55.78 -20.98
C ASP A 288 3.12 -54.55 -21.14
N PHE A 289 4.41 -54.76 -21.39
CA PHE A 289 5.41 -53.70 -21.51
C PHE A 289 5.23 -52.82 -22.77
N GLY A 290 4.40 -53.24 -23.74
CA GLY A 290 4.15 -52.53 -25.00
C GLY A 290 2.70 -52.05 -25.21
N VAL A 291 1.76 -52.42 -24.33
CA VAL A 291 0.35 -51.99 -24.40
C VAL A 291 0.03 -50.95 -23.33
N ASP A 292 -0.95 -50.11 -23.62
CA ASP A 292 -1.27 -48.92 -22.83
C ASP A 292 -2.79 -48.78 -22.65
N ASP A 293 -3.27 -48.83 -21.40
CA ASP A 293 -4.71 -48.77 -21.05
C ASP A 293 -5.15 -47.34 -20.64
N GLY A 294 -4.41 -46.30 -21.03
CA GLY A 294 -4.75 -44.89 -20.76
C GLY A 294 -3.62 -44.05 -20.14
N SER A 295 -2.41 -44.59 -20.10
CA SER A 295 -1.18 -43.86 -19.83
C SER A 295 -0.63 -43.22 -21.12
N PRO A 296 0.43 -42.36 -21.05
CA PRO A 296 0.98 -41.75 -19.84
C PRO A 296 -0.01 -40.83 -19.12
N GLY A 297 -1.18 -40.58 -19.71
CA GLY A 297 -2.19 -39.66 -19.20
C GLY A 297 -1.78 -38.22 -19.50
N ASP A 298 -2.78 -37.38 -19.73
CA ASP A 298 -2.57 -35.95 -19.85
C ASP A 298 -2.54 -35.36 -18.43
N PRO A 299 -1.46 -34.64 -18.03
CA PRO A 299 -1.48 -33.84 -16.82
C PRO A 299 -2.48 -32.71 -17.05
N LYS A 300 -3.70 -32.89 -16.56
CA LYS A 300 -4.69 -31.81 -16.59
C LYS A 300 -4.18 -30.65 -15.75
N PRO A 301 -4.28 -29.40 -16.25
CA PRO A 301 -4.11 -28.21 -15.43
C PRO A 301 -4.93 -28.35 -14.14
N ALA A 302 -4.34 -27.99 -13.00
CA ALA A 302 -4.99 -28.10 -11.71
C ALA A 302 -5.87 -26.87 -11.48
N GLY A 303 -7.10 -27.04 -10.97
CA GLY A 303 -8.05 -25.95 -10.80
C GLY A 303 -8.85 -25.63 -12.08
N PRO A 304 -9.21 -24.35 -12.32
CA PRO A 304 -10.06 -23.92 -13.43
C PRO A 304 -9.29 -23.80 -14.75
N SER A 305 -9.99 -23.67 -15.88
CA SER A 305 -9.35 -23.39 -17.18
C SER A 305 -9.02 -21.91 -17.41
N LEU A 306 -9.56 -21.01 -16.59
CA LEU A 306 -9.37 -19.56 -16.66
C LEU A 306 -8.77 -19.03 -15.35
N LEU A 307 -7.61 -18.40 -15.44
CA LEU A 307 -6.95 -17.68 -14.35
C LEU A 307 -7.12 -16.19 -14.57
N ARG A 308 -8.11 -15.60 -13.88
CA ARG A 308 -8.23 -14.15 -13.77
C ARG A 308 -7.35 -13.66 -12.63
N VAL A 309 -6.18 -13.15 -12.99
CA VAL A 309 -5.13 -12.76 -12.05
C VAL A 309 -5.18 -11.25 -11.84
N MET A 310 -5.15 -10.80 -10.59
CA MET A 310 -4.96 -9.38 -10.25
C MET A 310 -3.57 -9.18 -9.63
N PRO A 311 -2.58 -8.71 -10.40
CA PRO A 311 -1.32 -8.21 -9.85
C PRO A 311 -1.59 -6.93 -9.08
N LEU A 312 -1.42 -6.95 -7.75
CA LEU A 312 -1.82 -5.89 -6.84
C LEU A 312 -0.61 -5.40 -6.03
N GLY A 313 -0.34 -4.10 -6.01
CA GLY A 313 0.75 -3.57 -5.21
C GLY A 313 1.26 -2.20 -5.59
N ASP A 314 2.57 -2.01 -5.46
CA ASP A 314 3.25 -0.73 -5.65
C ASP A 314 3.96 -0.61 -7.03
N SER A 315 5.01 0.21 -7.12
CA SER A 315 5.85 0.37 -8.31
C SER A 315 6.48 -0.93 -8.81
N LEU A 316 6.69 -1.91 -7.92
CA LEU A 316 7.21 -3.24 -8.26
C LEU A 316 6.17 -4.07 -9.03
N THR A 317 4.88 -3.92 -8.69
CA THR A 317 3.76 -4.49 -9.47
C THR A 317 3.57 -3.75 -10.79
N ALA A 318 3.66 -2.42 -10.78
CA ALA A 318 3.53 -1.61 -11.99
C ALA A 318 4.67 -1.88 -13.02
N GLY A 319 5.83 -2.34 -12.56
CA GLY A 319 6.99 -2.69 -13.40
C GLY A 319 8.04 -1.58 -13.57
N VAL A 320 8.11 -0.65 -12.62
CA VAL A 320 8.98 0.53 -12.68
C VAL A 320 10.46 0.15 -12.80
N LEU A 321 11.18 0.82 -13.71
CA LEU A 321 12.58 0.59 -14.10
C LEU A 321 12.93 -0.78 -14.74
N SER A 322 11.96 -1.65 -15.03
CA SER A 322 12.15 -2.68 -16.06
C SER A 322 12.25 -2.06 -17.45
N THR A 323 13.00 -2.67 -18.38
CA THR A 323 13.25 -2.10 -19.71
C THR A 323 12.05 -2.18 -20.65
N ASP A 324 11.15 -3.13 -20.42
CA ASP A 324 9.88 -3.32 -21.14
C ASP A 324 8.65 -2.76 -20.39
N GLY A 325 8.84 -2.30 -19.14
CA GLY A 325 7.78 -1.79 -18.27
C GLY A 325 6.84 -2.87 -17.70
N ASN A 326 7.09 -4.15 -17.94
CA ASN A 326 6.23 -5.25 -17.47
C ASN A 326 6.52 -5.63 -16.02
N GLY A 327 7.75 -5.41 -15.53
CA GLY A 327 8.20 -5.91 -14.24
C GLY A 327 8.09 -7.43 -14.14
N TYR A 328 7.65 -7.93 -12.98
CA TYR A 328 7.47 -9.37 -12.78
C TYR A 328 6.30 -9.98 -13.57
N ARG A 329 5.43 -9.19 -14.22
CA ARG A 329 4.14 -9.68 -14.73
C ARG A 329 4.23 -10.52 -16.01
N ARG A 330 5.23 -10.28 -16.87
CA ARG A 330 5.36 -10.95 -18.17
C ARG A 330 5.65 -12.45 -18.05
N ARG A 331 6.66 -12.82 -17.26
CA ARG A 331 7.18 -14.20 -17.18
C ARG A 331 6.18 -15.22 -16.57
N PRO A 332 5.39 -14.92 -15.51
CA PRO A 332 4.37 -15.83 -15.00
C PRO A 332 3.19 -15.96 -15.97
N HIS A 333 2.87 -14.90 -16.72
CA HIS A 333 1.83 -14.92 -17.76
C HIS A 333 2.23 -15.88 -18.89
N GLU A 334 3.40 -15.66 -19.51
CA GLU A 334 3.99 -16.51 -20.56
C GLU A 334 4.10 -17.99 -20.15
N LEU A 335 4.36 -18.27 -18.85
CA LEU A 335 4.47 -19.62 -18.31
C LEU A 335 3.12 -20.25 -17.90
N LEU A 336 2.03 -19.48 -17.79
CA LEU A 336 0.68 -19.97 -17.51
C LEU A 336 -0.16 -20.17 -18.79
N GLU A 337 0.08 -19.37 -19.83
CA GLU A 337 -0.60 -19.52 -21.15
C GLU A 337 -0.40 -20.90 -21.80
N ALA A 338 0.59 -21.68 -21.37
CA ALA A 338 0.83 -23.06 -21.80
C ALA A 338 -0.26 -24.07 -21.33
N ASP A 339 -1.09 -23.69 -20.36
CA ASP A 339 -2.08 -24.56 -19.70
C ASP A 339 -3.45 -23.91 -19.46
N TYR A 340 -3.47 -22.60 -19.24
CA TYR A 340 -4.63 -21.85 -18.80
C TYR A 340 -4.95 -20.72 -19.80
N GLU A 341 -6.23 -20.39 -19.92
CA GLU A 341 -6.62 -19.06 -20.39
C GLU A 341 -6.23 -18.08 -19.26
N VAL A 342 -5.44 -17.05 -19.57
CA VAL A 342 -4.96 -16.06 -18.61
C VAL A 342 -5.58 -14.70 -18.92
N ASP A 343 -6.05 -14.02 -17.88
CA ASP A 343 -6.82 -12.78 -17.92
C ASP A 343 -6.28 -11.88 -16.80
N PHE A 344 -5.22 -11.11 -17.06
CA PHE A 344 -4.71 -10.15 -16.08
C PHE A 344 -5.68 -8.98 -15.96
N VAL A 345 -6.02 -8.61 -14.73
CA VAL A 345 -7.04 -7.58 -14.48
C VAL A 345 -6.60 -6.55 -13.47
N GLY A 346 -7.00 -5.32 -13.75
CA GLY A 346 -6.83 -4.15 -12.91
C GLY A 346 -7.18 -2.89 -13.70
N SER A 347 -7.08 -1.75 -13.04
CA SER A 347 -7.43 -0.44 -13.60
C SER A 347 -6.21 0.35 -14.10
N GLN A 348 -5.00 -0.12 -13.79
CA GLN A 348 -3.74 0.38 -14.35
C GLN A 348 -3.33 -0.45 -15.57
N VAL A 349 -2.61 0.17 -16.49
CA VAL A 349 -2.11 -0.45 -17.72
C VAL A 349 -0.66 -0.01 -17.88
N SER A 350 0.29 -0.95 -17.79
CA SER A 350 1.71 -0.63 -17.87
C SER A 350 2.53 -1.79 -18.44
N GLY A 351 3.52 -1.44 -19.27
CA GLY A 351 4.40 -2.40 -19.95
C GLY A 351 4.03 -2.67 -21.41
N LEU A 352 4.84 -3.52 -22.05
CA LEU A 352 4.75 -3.86 -23.48
C LEU A 352 4.22 -5.28 -23.76
N MET A 353 3.86 -6.07 -22.73
CA MET A 353 3.14 -7.34 -22.90
C MET A 353 1.71 -7.12 -23.45
N ALA A 354 1.08 -8.17 -23.97
CA ALA A 354 -0.22 -8.07 -24.65
C ALA A 354 -1.42 -7.90 -23.70
N ASP A 355 -1.29 -8.43 -22.48
CA ASP A 355 -2.26 -8.42 -21.38
C ASP A 355 -1.57 -7.68 -20.21
N ASN A 356 -1.59 -6.35 -20.25
CA ASN A 356 -0.70 -5.48 -19.47
C ASN A 356 -1.42 -4.66 -18.39
N GLU A 357 -2.70 -4.95 -18.21
CA GLU A 357 -3.57 -4.67 -17.09
C GLU A 357 -2.94 -5.10 -15.74
N ASN A 358 -3.10 -4.27 -14.71
CA ASN A 358 -2.68 -4.52 -13.33
C ASN A 358 -3.31 -3.52 -12.34
N GLU A 359 -3.11 -3.75 -11.06
CA GLU A 359 -3.52 -2.87 -9.95
C GLU A 359 -2.27 -2.43 -9.16
N GLY A 360 -1.21 -2.03 -9.89
CA GLY A 360 0.09 -1.61 -9.37
C GLY A 360 0.27 -0.08 -9.36
N TYR A 361 0.57 0.49 -8.20
CA TYR A 361 0.59 1.94 -7.98
C TYR A 361 1.94 2.46 -7.47
N PRO A 362 2.74 3.13 -8.32
CA PRO A 362 4.02 3.69 -7.91
C PRO A 362 3.92 4.61 -6.67
N GLY A 363 4.74 4.33 -5.66
CA GLY A 363 4.78 5.09 -4.40
C GLY A 363 3.65 4.82 -3.40
N ALA A 364 2.71 3.92 -3.71
CA ALA A 364 1.58 3.61 -2.83
C ALA A 364 1.99 2.77 -1.60
N THR A 365 1.48 3.16 -0.43
CA THR A 365 1.52 2.39 0.82
C THR A 365 0.41 1.35 0.86
N ILE A 366 0.44 0.44 1.84
CA ILE A 366 -0.57 -0.63 2.00
C ILE A 366 -2.02 -0.11 1.95
N ASP A 367 -2.31 1.02 2.60
CA ASP A 367 -3.68 1.57 2.67
C ASP A 367 -4.13 2.17 1.33
N LEU A 368 -3.21 2.80 0.58
CA LEU A 368 -3.49 3.26 -0.78
C LEU A 368 -3.75 2.07 -1.72
N ILE A 369 -2.95 1.01 -1.60
CA ILE A 369 -3.13 -0.25 -2.35
C ILE A 369 -4.51 -0.87 -2.05
N HIS A 370 -4.95 -0.82 -0.78
CA HIS A 370 -6.30 -1.23 -0.38
C HIS A 370 -7.42 -0.41 -1.05
N ASP A 371 -7.30 0.92 -1.04
CA ASP A 371 -8.34 1.82 -1.53
C ASP A 371 -8.49 1.80 -3.06
N PHE A 372 -7.41 1.49 -3.77
CA PHE A 372 -7.44 1.23 -5.21
C PHE A 372 -8.06 -0.15 -5.51
N ALA A 373 -7.55 -1.23 -4.90
CA ALA A 373 -8.04 -2.59 -5.11
C ALA A 373 -9.54 -2.75 -4.81
N SER A 374 -10.02 -2.07 -3.76
CA SER A 374 -11.44 -2.01 -3.38
C SER A 374 -12.36 -1.48 -4.48
N ARG A 375 -11.82 -0.78 -5.48
CA ARG A 375 -12.54 -0.26 -6.66
C ARG A 375 -12.39 -1.17 -7.88
N ALA A 376 -11.46 -2.13 -7.86
CA ALA A 376 -11.20 -3.08 -8.94
C ALA A 376 -11.84 -4.46 -8.70
N PHE A 377 -12.20 -4.84 -7.46
CA PHE A 377 -12.76 -6.17 -7.15
C PHE A 377 -14.09 -6.54 -7.86
N TYR A 378 -14.77 -5.59 -8.51
CA TYR A 378 -15.88 -5.92 -9.43
C TYR A 378 -15.44 -6.81 -10.60
N MET A 379 -14.14 -6.78 -10.97
CA MET A 379 -13.55 -7.64 -12.00
C MET A 379 -13.54 -9.13 -11.58
N ARG A 380 -13.73 -9.44 -10.28
CA ARG A 380 -13.78 -10.80 -9.72
C ARG A 380 -12.59 -11.68 -10.15
N PRO A 381 -11.35 -11.33 -9.81
CA PRO A 381 -10.21 -12.25 -9.94
C PRO A 381 -10.44 -13.52 -9.12
N ASN A 382 -9.82 -14.63 -9.54
CA ASN A 382 -9.67 -15.85 -8.74
C ASN A 382 -8.24 -16.06 -8.22
N VAL A 383 -7.28 -15.24 -8.67
CA VAL A 383 -5.92 -15.18 -8.12
C VAL A 383 -5.55 -13.72 -7.88
N VAL A 384 -5.07 -13.38 -6.69
CA VAL A 384 -4.55 -12.02 -6.38
C VAL A 384 -3.10 -12.14 -5.93
N LEU A 385 -2.19 -11.40 -6.59
CA LEU A 385 -0.76 -11.36 -6.28
C LEU A 385 -0.46 -10.07 -5.52
N LEU A 386 -0.38 -10.13 -4.20
CA LEU A 386 -0.28 -8.96 -3.32
C LEU A 386 1.18 -8.68 -2.91
N HIS A 387 1.79 -7.62 -3.47
CA HIS A 387 3.08 -7.08 -3.03
C HIS A 387 2.90 -5.67 -2.45
N ALA A 388 2.86 -5.55 -1.12
CA ALA A 388 2.62 -4.29 -0.43
C ALA A 388 3.48 -4.16 0.84
N GLY A 389 3.85 -2.93 1.21
CA GLY A 389 4.70 -2.60 2.36
C GLY A 389 6.04 -1.97 2.01
N THR A 390 6.48 -2.01 0.75
CA THR A 390 7.78 -1.45 0.33
C THR A 390 7.86 0.05 0.61
N ASN A 391 6.82 0.80 0.23
CA ASN A 391 6.77 2.25 0.43
C ASN A 391 6.57 2.63 1.90
N ASP A 392 5.80 1.85 2.64
CA ASP A 392 5.58 2.04 4.09
C ASP A 392 6.93 2.06 4.83
N LEU A 393 7.79 1.09 4.53
CA LEU A 393 9.13 0.98 5.12
C LEU A 393 10.15 1.95 4.52
N HIS A 394 10.07 2.25 3.22
CA HIS A 394 10.96 3.23 2.60
C HIS A 394 10.70 4.67 3.08
N ARG A 395 9.48 4.96 3.58
CA ARG A 395 9.02 6.31 3.94
C ARG A 395 8.75 6.51 5.43
N ASP A 396 9.00 5.51 6.29
CA ASP A 396 8.69 5.51 7.73
C ASP A 396 7.18 5.76 8.05
N VAL A 397 6.29 5.20 7.22
CA VAL A 397 4.84 5.34 7.35
C VAL A 397 4.27 4.16 8.13
N ASP A 398 4.09 4.37 9.44
CA ASP A 398 3.59 3.39 10.41
C ASP A 398 4.10 1.96 10.17
N VAL A 399 5.43 1.83 10.20
CA VAL A 399 6.17 0.58 10.01
C VAL A 399 5.79 -0.47 11.07
N TYR A 400 5.40 -0.04 12.26
CA TYR A 400 5.03 -0.93 13.36
C TYR A 400 3.67 -1.63 13.12
N ASN A 401 2.65 -0.89 12.67
CA ASN A 401 1.33 -1.49 12.37
C ASN A 401 1.19 -1.95 10.91
N ALA A 402 2.19 -1.73 10.05
CA ALA A 402 2.16 -2.15 8.64
C ALA A 402 1.70 -3.61 8.41
N PRO A 403 2.12 -4.63 9.20
CA PRO A 403 1.59 -5.98 9.06
C PRO A 403 0.08 -6.09 9.37
N ALA A 404 -0.42 -5.32 10.34
CA ALA A 404 -1.86 -5.30 10.66
C ALA A 404 -2.67 -4.63 9.55
N ARG A 405 -2.16 -3.55 8.94
CA ARG A 405 -2.75 -2.89 7.77
C ARG A 405 -2.78 -3.85 6.56
N LEU A 406 -1.71 -4.65 6.35
CA LEU A 406 -1.69 -5.70 5.34
C LEU A 406 -2.73 -6.81 5.63
N GLY A 407 -2.92 -7.16 6.90
CA GLY A 407 -3.95 -8.09 7.34
C GLY A 407 -5.37 -7.62 7.02
N PHE A 408 -5.65 -6.33 7.23
CA PHE A 408 -6.93 -5.73 6.84
C PHE A 408 -7.15 -5.80 5.33
N LEU A 409 -6.14 -5.48 4.51
CA LEU A 409 -6.20 -5.63 3.06
C LEU A 409 -6.49 -7.08 2.62
N ILE A 410 -5.85 -8.08 3.24
CA ILE A 410 -6.13 -9.50 2.96
C ILE A 410 -7.58 -9.85 3.27
N GLU A 411 -8.14 -9.38 4.39
CA GLU A 411 -9.55 -9.64 4.74
C GLU A 411 -10.53 -8.90 3.81
N THR A 412 -10.21 -7.69 3.35
CA THR A 412 -10.99 -6.99 2.31
C THR A 412 -10.98 -7.77 0.99
N ILE A 413 -9.82 -8.27 0.53
CA ILE A 413 -9.74 -9.09 -0.69
C ILE A 413 -10.57 -10.36 -0.53
N VAL A 414 -10.41 -11.11 0.56
CA VAL A 414 -11.12 -12.38 0.78
C VAL A 414 -12.62 -12.20 1.02
N SER A 415 -13.08 -11.06 1.54
CA SER A 415 -14.51 -10.77 1.72
C SER A 415 -15.18 -10.29 0.42
N GLN A 416 -14.49 -9.50 -0.40
CA GLN A 416 -15.02 -9.01 -1.68
C GLN A 416 -14.83 -10.01 -2.84
N CYS A 417 -13.78 -10.83 -2.81
CA CYS A 417 -13.49 -11.90 -3.77
C CYS A 417 -13.34 -13.26 -3.04
N PRO A 418 -14.40 -13.82 -2.44
CA PRO A 418 -14.35 -15.06 -1.65
C PRO A 418 -14.02 -16.33 -2.46
N ASP A 419 -14.08 -16.26 -3.79
CA ASP A 419 -13.71 -17.35 -4.71
C ASP A 419 -12.20 -17.33 -5.05
N ALA A 420 -11.47 -16.31 -4.60
CA ALA A 420 -10.07 -16.10 -4.94
C ALA A 420 -9.08 -16.71 -3.93
N VAL A 421 -7.89 -17.08 -4.42
CA VAL A 421 -6.70 -17.20 -3.59
C VAL A 421 -5.98 -15.85 -3.50
N VAL A 422 -5.55 -15.48 -2.30
CA VAL A 422 -4.69 -14.30 -2.09
C VAL A 422 -3.27 -14.78 -1.81
N ILE A 423 -2.35 -14.54 -2.76
CA ILE A 423 -0.95 -14.89 -2.63
C ILE A 423 -0.20 -13.63 -2.17
N VAL A 424 0.36 -13.67 -0.96
CA VAL A 424 0.92 -12.51 -0.27
C VAL A 424 2.44 -12.60 -0.25
N ALA A 425 3.12 -11.59 -0.77
CA ALA A 425 4.58 -11.55 -0.78
C ALA A 425 5.17 -11.11 0.57
N LYS A 426 6.21 -11.80 1.04
CA LYS A 426 7.24 -11.18 1.89
C LYS A 426 8.12 -10.31 0.99
N ILE A 427 8.15 -9.01 1.23
CA ILE A 427 8.75 -8.02 0.31
C ILE A 427 10.26 -8.21 0.15
N ILE A 428 10.75 -7.92 -1.06
CA ILE A 428 12.16 -8.01 -1.49
C ILE A 428 13.12 -7.19 -0.61
N MET A 429 14.42 -7.54 -0.63
CA MET A 429 15.45 -6.90 0.21
C MET A 429 15.51 -5.37 0.05
N ALA A 430 15.85 -4.65 1.12
CA ALA A 430 16.16 -3.23 1.06
C ALA A 430 17.67 -3.03 0.94
N VAL A 431 18.12 -2.26 -0.07
CA VAL A 431 19.55 -1.89 -0.20
C VAL A 431 19.99 -0.91 0.91
N SER A 432 19.04 -0.23 1.56
CA SER A 432 19.34 0.64 2.71
C SER A 432 19.57 -0.14 4.00
N GLN A 433 20.75 0.07 4.60
CA GLN A 433 21.14 -0.53 5.88
C GLN A 433 20.31 -0.06 7.08
N THR A 434 19.49 0.99 6.95
CA THR A 434 18.55 1.44 7.99
C THR A 434 17.20 0.71 7.90
N VAL A 435 16.72 0.44 6.68
CA VAL A 435 15.39 -0.13 6.42
C VAL A 435 15.40 -1.66 6.46
N GLU A 436 16.52 -2.30 6.11
CA GLU A 436 16.63 -3.76 6.06
C GLU A 436 16.31 -4.48 7.41
N PRO A 437 16.69 -3.96 8.59
CA PRO A 437 16.26 -4.52 9.89
C PRO A 437 14.74 -4.41 10.12
N GLU A 438 14.12 -3.32 9.68
CA GLU A 438 12.68 -3.09 9.78
C GLU A 438 11.92 -4.00 8.81
N ARG A 439 12.47 -4.22 7.61
CA ARG A 439 11.96 -5.17 6.62
C ARG A 439 11.94 -6.60 7.16
N ALA A 440 12.99 -7.02 7.88
CA ALA A 440 13.00 -8.34 8.53
C ALA A 440 11.86 -8.48 9.55
N ALA A 441 11.58 -7.44 10.35
CA ALA A 441 10.48 -7.44 11.31
C ALA A 441 9.10 -7.41 10.62
N PHE A 442 8.93 -6.58 9.58
CA PHE A 442 7.72 -6.53 8.77
C PHE A 442 7.40 -7.89 8.14
N ASN A 443 8.39 -8.52 7.50
CA ASN A 443 8.23 -9.83 6.85
C ASN A 443 7.92 -10.96 7.85
N GLN A 444 8.43 -10.89 9.09
CA GLN A 444 7.98 -11.78 10.17
C GLN A 444 6.51 -11.52 10.55
N GLY A 445 6.07 -10.27 10.50
CA GLY A 445 4.65 -9.89 10.62
C GLY A 445 3.78 -10.49 9.50
N VAL A 446 4.23 -10.44 8.24
CA VAL A 446 3.53 -11.04 7.09
C VAL A 446 3.29 -12.54 7.29
N GLU A 447 4.30 -13.28 7.78
CA GLU A 447 4.14 -14.70 8.12
C GLU A 447 3.03 -14.94 9.16
N GLY A 448 3.02 -14.14 10.23
CA GLY A 448 1.99 -14.21 11.28
C GLY A 448 0.59 -13.89 10.76
N VAL A 449 0.46 -12.89 9.91
CA VAL A 449 -0.80 -12.45 9.29
C VAL A 449 -1.35 -13.50 8.33
N VAL A 450 -0.50 -14.08 7.47
CA VAL A 450 -0.92 -15.17 6.57
C VAL A 450 -1.26 -16.44 7.35
N ALA A 451 -0.52 -16.76 8.41
CA ALA A 451 -0.85 -17.88 9.31
C ALA A 451 -2.20 -17.66 10.03
N GLN A 452 -2.50 -16.43 10.46
CA GLN A 452 -3.78 -16.07 11.07
C GLN A 452 -4.96 -16.33 10.11
N HIS A 453 -4.93 -15.77 8.90
CA HIS A 453 -6.02 -15.96 7.92
C HIS A 453 -6.15 -17.43 7.48
N ARG A 454 -5.04 -18.15 7.29
CA ARG A 454 -5.04 -19.61 7.06
C ARG A 454 -5.71 -20.37 8.22
N SER A 455 -5.45 -20.00 9.47
CA SER A 455 -6.07 -20.64 10.65
C SER A 455 -7.59 -20.40 10.75
N GLN A 456 -8.09 -19.34 10.13
CA GLN A 456 -9.52 -19.03 9.99
C GLN A 456 -10.18 -19.74 8.78
N GLY A 457 -9.41 -20.51 8.00
CA GLY A 457 -9.89 -21.20 6.80
C GLY A 457 -9.98 -20.33 5.55
N LYS A 458 -9.29 -19.19 5.50
CA LYS A 458 -9.22 -18.34 4.30
C LYS A 458 -8.19 -18.88 3.30
N ASN A 459 -8.48 -18.73 2.00
CA ASN A 459 -7.57 -19.13 0.90
C ASN A 459 -6.42 -18.13 0.73
N VAL A 460 -5.46 -18.16 1.66
CA VAL A 460 -4.28 -17.27 1.64
C VAL A 460 -3.00 -18.09 1.50
N VAL A 461 -2.10 -17.67 0.60
CA VAL A 461 -0.79 -18.28 0.33
C VAL A 461 0.32 -17.27 0.60
N LEU A 462 1.51 -17.77 0.97
CA LEU A 462 2.69 -16.94 1.23
C LEU A 462 3.68 -17.15 0.07
N ALA A 463 4.14 -16.06 -0.54
CA ALA A 463 5.24 -16.03 -1.50
C ALA A 463 6.47 -15.41 -0.84
N ASP A 464 7.56 -16.16 -0.65
CA ASP A 464 8.74 -15.64 0.04
C ASP A 464 9.77 -15.04 -0.93
N MET A 465 9.73 -13.73 -1.12
CA MET A 465 10.71 -13.00 -1.93
C MET A 465 11.83 -12.39 -1.06
N SER A 466 11.88 -12.72 0.24
CA SER A 466 12.67 -11.96 1.20
C SER A 466 14.19 -12.12 1.09
N GLY A 467 14.67 -13.11 0.31
CA GLY A 467 16.09 -13.39 0.10
C GLY A 467 16.50 -13.75 -1.34
N ILE A 468 15.63 -13.54 -2.35
CA ILE A 468 15.90 -13.96 -3.74
C ILE A 468 16.79 -12.99 -4.54
N LEU A 469 16.84 -11.72 -4.12
CA LEU A 469 17.60 -10.66 -4.78
C LEU A 469 18.93 -10.38 -4.06
N GLN A 470 19.88 -9.83 -4.81
CA GLN A 470 21.15 -9.28 -4.33
C GLN A 470 21.33 -7.85 -4.84
N HIS A 471 22.31 -7.11 -4.31
CA HIS A 471 22.55 -5.70 -4.65
C HIS A 471 22.76 -5.39 -6.15
N SER A 472 23.19 -6.36 -6.97
CA SER A 472 23.33 -6.21 -8.43
C SER A 472 22.01 -6.24 -9.20
N ASP A 473 20.93 -6.68 -8.55
CA ASP A 473 19.65 -6.95 -9.19
C ASP A 473 18.73 -5.72 -9.18
N PHE A 474 19.23 -4.57 -8.70
CA PHE A 474 18.53 -3.28 -8.58
C PHE A 474 19.09 -2.23 -9.55
N VAL A 475 18.25 -1.26 -9.94
CA VAL A 475 18.66 -0.11 -10.77
C VAL A 475 19.03 1.11 -9.92
N ASP A 476 18.23 1.41 -8.90
CA ASP A 476 18.37 2.59 -8.02
C ASP A 476 18.51 2.23 -6.52
N GLY A 477 18.39 0.94 -6.18
CA GLY A 477 18.39 0.42 -4.80
C GLY A 477 16.99 0.20 -4.20
N LEU A 478 15.92 0.47 -4.96
CA LEU A 478 14.53 0.20 -4.60
C LEU A 478 13.84 -0.68 -5.65
N HIS A 479 14.02 -0.35 -6.94
CA HIS A 479 13.44 -1.07 -8.06
C HIS A 479 14.43 -2.09 -8.65
N PRO A 480 14.00 -3.35 -8.87
CA PRO A 480 14.77 -4.34 -9.61
C PRO A 480 15.08 -3.90 -11.05
N ASN A 481 16.12 -4.50 -11.62
CA ASN A 481 16.29 -4.61 -13.07
C ASN A 481 15.56 -5.84 -13.60
N ASP A 482 15.55 -6.04 -14.92
CA ASP A 482 14.84 -7.14 -15.59
C ASP A 482 15.17 -8.52 -14.99
N GLY A 483 16.45 -8.79 -14.69
CA GLY A 483 16.89 -10.05 -14.08
C GLY A 483 16.51 -10.20 -12.59
N GLY A 484 16.21 -9.10 -11.89
CA GLY A 484 15.61 -9.13 -10.56
C GLY A 484 14.09 -9.35 -10.62
N TYR A 485 13.41 -8.74 -11.59
CA TYR A 485 11.99 -8.96 -11.82
C TYR A 485 11.68 -10.40 -12.28
N ASP A 486 12.54 -11.01 -13.10
CA ASP A 486 12.43 -12.42 -13.49
C ASP A 486 12.50 -13.38 -12.28
N LYS A 487 13.30 -13.06 -11.25
CA LYS A 487 13.35 -13.84 -10.00
C LYS A 487 12.06 -13.69 -9.17
N MET A 488 11.50 -12.48 -9.11
CA MET A 488 10.19 -12.25 -8.46
C MET A 488 9.08 -13.01 -9.20
N ALA A 489 9.15 -13.06 -10.53
CA ALA A 489 8.23 -13.82 -11.37
C ALA A 489 8.28 -15.32 -11.08
N ASP A 490 9.46 -15.93 -10.96
CA ASP A 490 9.59 -17.36 -10.66
C ASP A 490 8.94 -17.72 -9.31
N VAL A 491 9.08 -16.86 -8.28
CA VAL A 491 8.42 -17.06 -6.99
C VAL A 491 6.90 -16.89 -7.08
N TRP A 492 6.39 -15.92 -7.85
CA TRP A 492 4.95 -15.80 -8.10
C TRP A 492 4.40 -17.03 -8.79
N TYR A 493 5.07 -17.48 -9.86
CA TYR A 493 4.66 -18.62 -10.65
C TYR A 493 4.60 -19.91 -9.81
N ALA A 494 5.63 -20.19 -9.02
CA ALA A 494 5.65 -21.32 -8.09
C ALA A 494 4.51 -21.26 -7.04
N ALA A 495 4.19 -20.07 -6.52
CA ALA A 495 3.12 -19.89 -5.55
C ALA A 495 1.72 -20.03 -6.17
N ILE A 496 1.55 -19.67 -7.45
CA ILE A 496 0.31 -19.92 -8.21
C ILE A 496 0.12 -21.43 -8.42
N LEU A 497 1.18 -22.17 -8.79
CA LEU A 497 1.11 -23.63 -8.92
C LEU A 497 0.80 -24.34 -7.58
N ASP A 498 1.40 -23.94 -6.46
CA ASP A 498 1.02 -24.44 -5.12
C ASP A 498 -0.48 -24.25 -4.84
N ALA A 499 -1.02 -23.06 -5.15
CA ALA A 499 -2.44 -22.77 -4.95
C ALA A 499 -3.36 -23.65 -5.83
N LEU A 500 -2.96 -23.91 -7.08
CA LEU A 500 -3.69 -24.74 -8.04
C LEU A 500 -3.64 -26.22 -7.67
N GLU A 501 -2.46 -26.78 -7.37
CA GLU A 501 -2.28 -28.17 -6.95
C GLU A 501 -3.03 -28.49 -5.64
N ARG A 502 -3.11 -27.51 -4.72
CA ARG A 502 -3.87 -27.62 -3.47
C ARG A 502 -5.36 -27.36 -3.62
N GLY A 503 -5.84 -27.02 -4.82
CA GLY A 503 -7.26 -26.78 -5.11
C GLY A 503 -7.83 -25.53 -4.42
N LEU A 504 -7.01 -24.50 -4.20
CA LEU A 504 -7.42 -23.23 -3.58
C LEU A 504 -7.99 -22.23 -4.58
N VAL A 505 -7.70 -22.40 -5.87
CA VAL A 505 -8.24 -21.56 -6.96
C VAL A 505 -9.52 -22.20 -7.50
N GLY A 506 -10.63 -21.46 -7.42
CA GLY A 506 -11.91 -21.84 -8.04
C GLY A 506 -12.10 -21.22 -9.43
N ASP A 507 -13.16 -21.63 -10.14
CA ASP A 507 -13.61 -20.92 -11.34
C ASP A 507 -13.87 -19.44 -11.01
N PRO A 508 -13.39 -18.48 -11.83
CA PRO A 508 -13.59 -17.07 -11.55
C PRO A 508 -15.06 -16.71 -11.74
N ALA A 509 -15.65 -16.05 -10.74
CA ALA A 509 -17.00 -15.50 -10.88
C ALA A 509 -17.07 -14.55 -12.08
N ALA A 510 -18.27 -14.42 -12.66
CA ALA A 510 -18.49 -13.42 -13.70
C ALA A 510 -18.18 -12.02 -13.14
N PRO A 511 -17.45 -11.16 -13.87
CA PRO A 511 -17.29 -9.77 -13.49
C PRO A 511 -18.65 -9.10 -13.27
N GLY A 512 -18.75 -8.31 -12.22
CA GLY A 512 -19.87 -7.39 -12.05
C GLY A 512 -19.81 -6.26 -13.07
N ASP A 513 -20.90 -5.50 -13.20
CA ASP A 513 -20.80 -4.19 -13.83
C ASP A 513 -19.75 -3.35 -13.07
N PRO A 514 -18.87 -2.61 -13.76
CA PRO A 514 -18.04 -1.61 -13.09
C PRO A 514 -18.94 -0.65 -12.29
N PRO A 515 -18.53 -0.21 -11.08
CA PRO A 515 -19.28 0.80 -10.34
C PRO A 515 -19.50 2.00 -11.28
N PRO A 516 -20.76 2.42 -11.50
CA PRO A 516 -21.09 3.22 -12.67
C PRO A 516 -20.30 4.52 -12.67
N PRO A 517 -19.72 4.94 -13.82
CA PRO A 517 -19.08 6.24 -13.91
C PRO A 517 -20.12 7.31 -13.54
N ALA A 518 -19.65 8.35 -12.83
CA ALA A 518 -20.50 9.36 -12.20
C ALA A 518 -21.12 10.33 -13.22
N ASP A 519 -21.96 9.80 -14.10
CA ASP A 519 -22.35 10.40 -15.36
C ASP A 519 -23.75 11.07 -15.30
N GLU A 520 -23.86 12.20 -16.00
CA GLU A 520 -25.08 12.99 -16.05
C GLU A 520 -26.13 12.36 -16.99
N ALA A 521 -27.29 11.95 -16.48
CA ALA A 521 -28.62 12.34 -16.99
C ALA A 521 -29.79 11.47 -16.47
N THR A 522 -30.54 11.99 -15.50
CA THR A 522 -32.02 11.97 -15.59
C THR A 522 -32.60 13.02 -14.64
N CYS A 523 -33.16 14.10 -15.20
CA CYS A 523 -33.73 15.21 -14.44
C CYS A 523 -35.27 15.24 -14.52
N PRO A 524 -35.99 14.73 -13.51
CA PRO A 524 -37.34 15.18 -13.20
C PRO A 524 -37.24 16.61 -12.63
N ASN A 525 -37.85 17.59 -13.30
CA ASN A 525 -37.77 18.99 -12.86
C ASN A 525 -38.46 19.22 -11.50
N GLY A 526 -37.71 19.57 -10.45
CA GLY A 526 -38.29 20.14 -9.24
C GLY A 526 -37.46 20.06 -7.96
N PHE A 527 -36.94 21.22 -7.52
CA PHE A 527 -36.45 21.55 -6.17
C PHE A 527 -35.23 20.80 -5.59
N GLY A 528 -34.24 21.60 -5.17
CA GLY A 528 -33.42 21.30 -3.99
C GLY A 528 -31.95 21.03 -4.24
N TRP A 529 -31.09 21.90 -3.71
CA TRP A 529 -29.68 21.59 -3.49
C TRP A 529 -29.56 20.43 -2.49
N LYS A 530 -28.75 19.41 -2.79
CA LYS A 530 -28.17 18.52 -1.77
C LYS A 530 -26.83 19.12 -1.34
N GLY A 531 -26.82 19.83 -0.21
CA GLY A 531 -25.61 20.45 0.34
C GLY A 531 -25.06 19.68 1.54
N GLY A 532 -23.75 19.64 1.68
CA GLY A 532 -23.07 19.43 2.97
C GLY A 532 -23.17 20.67 3.86
N LEU A 533 -22.72 20.55 5.11
CA LEU A 533 -22.56 21.71 6.00
C LEU A 533 -21.23 22.40 5.68
N VAL A 534 -21.28 23.71 5.47
CA VAL A 534 -20.08 24.56 5.31
C VAL A 534 -20.04 25.56 6.46
N GLY A 535 -19.01 25.51 7.30
CA GLY A 535 -18.81 26.45 8.39
C GLY A 535 -18.16 27.76 7.93
N GLU A 536 -18.94 28.80 7.62
CA GLU A 536 -18.38 30.13 7.35
C GLU A 536 -17.97 30.84 8.67
N GLY A 537 -16.72 30.58 9.09
CA GLY A 537 -16.05 31.29 10.17
C GLY A 537 -15.79 32.75 9.82
N THR A 538 -16.53 33.68 10.44
CA THR A 538 -16.38 35.14 10.22
C THR A 538 -15.18 35.76 10.94
N GLY A 539 -14.21 34.96 11.39
CA GLY A 539 -13.01 35.40 12.08
C GLY A 539 -11.91 34.35 12.09
N PHE A 540 -10.84 34.60 11.32
CA PHE A 540 -9.48 34.04 11.44
C PHE A 540 -9.31 32.57 11.90
N GLY A 541 -9.70 31.62 11.04
CA GLY A 541 -9.05 30.30 11.00
C GLY A 541 -9.99 29.11 10.85
N MET A 542 -9.53 28.13 10.05
CA MET A 542 -10.12 26.80 9.82
C MET A 542 -11.51 26.78 9.17
N LEU A 543 -11.63 26.05 8.06
CA LEU A 543 -12.91 25.76 7.39
C LEU A 543 -13.28 24.32 7.71
N ILE A 544 -14.20 24.10 8.66
CA ILE A 544 -14.73 22.75 8.88
C ILE A 544 -15.76 22.42 7.80
N THR A 545 -15.58 21.28 7.15
CA THR A 545 -16.56 20.69 6.22
C THR A 545 -17.13 19.42 6.83
N TRP A 546 -18.43 19.16 6.63
CA TRP A 546 -19.08 17.99 7.21
C TRP A 546 -19.79 17.12 6.17
N ASP A 547 -19.31 15.88 6.03
CA ASP A 547 -19.73 14.92 5.00
C ASP A 547 -20.92 14.09 5.47
N ASN A 548 -22.06 14.22 4.78
CA ASN A 548 -23.36 13.71 5.24
C ASN A 548 -23.51 12.19 5.08
N GLN A 549 -23.43 11.46 6.20
CA GLN A 549 -23.60 10.00 6.25
C GLN A 549 -25.07 9.56 6.34
N GLY A 550 -25.98 10.49 6.64
CA GLY A 550 -27.38 10.16 6.86
C GLY A 550 -27.58 9.34 8.14
N LEU A 551 -28.44 8.32 8.09
CA LEU A 551 -28.86 7.53 9.25
C LEU A 551 -27.81 6.49 9.65
N VAL A 552 -26.95 6.81 10.62
CA VAL A 552 -25.93 5.88 11.14
C VAL A 552 -26.45 4.95 12.23
N ALA A 553 -27.52 5.31 12.96
CA ALA A 553 -28.13 4.41 13.95
C ALA A 553 -29.67 4.42 13.86
N PRO A 554 -30.35 3.24 13.86
CA PRO A 554 -31.80 3.17 13.92
C PRO A 554 -32.34 3.63 15.28
N GLY A 555 -33.63 3.99 15.34
CA GLY A 555 -34.28 4.40 16.58
C GLY A 555 -34.51 3.23 17.53
N VAL A 556 -34.01 3.35 18.77
CA VAL A 556 -34.15 2.35 19.81
C VAL A 556 -35.48 2.55 20.56
N ARG A 557 -36.07 1.44 21.02
CA ARG A 557 -37.31 1.48 21.79
C ARG A 557 -37.10 2.18 23.14
N ASP A 558 -38.04 3.05 23.51
CA ASP A 558 -38.04 3.83 24.76
C ASP A 558 -36.85 4.84 24.86
N ALA A 559 -36.13 5.07 23.75
CA ALA A 559 -35.09 6.08 23.58
C ALA A 559 -35.66 7.42 23.04
N ASN A 560 -34.97 8.53 23.35
CA ASN A 560 -35.33 9.90 22.97
C ASN A 560 -34.11 10.84 23.14
N GLY A 561 -34.24 12.10 22.70
CA GLY A 561 -33.13 13.08 22.72
C GLY A 561 -32.58 13.46 24.10
N ASP A 562 -33.29 13.14 25.19
CA ASP A 562 -32.90 13.46 26.57
C ASP A 562 -32.32 12.26 27.34
N ASN A 563 -32.34 11.04 26.77
CA ASN A 563 -31.87 9.82 27.45
C ASN A 563 -30.92 8.92 26.64
N VAL A 564 -30.50 9.36 25.45
CA VAL A 564 -29.38 8.78 24.71
C VAL A 564 -28.13 9.63 24.98
N LEU A 565 -27.05 8.98 25.42
CA LEU A 565 -25.70 9.53 25.39
C LEU A 565 -24.86 8.79 24.35
N LEU A 566 -23.78 9.44 23.94
CA LEU A 566 -22.69 8.88 23.14
C LEU A 566 -21.43 8.99 24.01
N ALA A 567 -20.72 7.88 24.18
CA ALA A 567 -19.53 7.76 25.03
C ALA A 567 -18.84 6.41 24.77
N ASP A 568 -17.52 6.37 24.58
CA ASP A 568 -16.73 5.12 24.53
C ASP A 568 -16.89 4.29 25.82
N ILE A 569 -17.40 3.05 25.72
CA ILE A 569 -17.63 2.15 26.86
C ILE A 569 -16.62 1.00 26.95
N ASP A 570 -16.01 0.53 25.86
CA ASP A 570 -15.06 -0.61 25.90
C ASP A 570 -13.56 -0.23 25.76
N GLY A 571 -13.29 0.98 25.30
CA GLY A 571 -11.98 1.65 25.26
C GLY A 571 -11.28 1.58 23.89
N ASP A 572 -12.03 1.50 22.78
CA ASP A 572 -11.47 1.41 21.42
C ASP A 572 -11.26 2.78 20.73
N GLY A 573 -11.83 3.86 21.26
CA GLY A 573 -11.74 5.22 20.75
C GLY A 573 -12.98 5.74 20.00
N ILE A 574 -14.05 4.95 19.86
CA ILE A 574 -15.31 5.34 19.20
C ILE A 574 -16.43 5.47 20.25
N ASP A 575 -17.32 6.47 20.09
CA ASP A 575 -18.41 6.70 21.04
C ASP A 575 -19.59 5.72 20.84
N ASP A 576 -19.87 4.91 21.86
CA ASP A 576 -20.95 3.92 21.86
C ASP A 576 -22.34 4.52 22.09
N TYR A 577 -23.39 3.81 21.65
CA TYR A 577 -24.78 4.22 21.87
C TYR A 577 -25.24 3.76 23.25
N VAL A 578 -25.48 4.71 24.16
CA VAL A 578 -25.88 4.43 25.54
C VAL A 578 -27.28 4.97 25.85
N LEU A 579 -28.24 4.06 26.02
CA LEU A 579 -29.60 4.36 26.46
C LEU A 579 -29.69 4.34 27.98
N ILE A 580 -30.06 5.47 28.58
CA ILE A 580 -30.22 5.62 30.02
C ILE A 580 -31.70 5.53 30.41
N ASN A 581 -32.07 4.52 31.20
CA ASN A 581 -33.46 4.38 31.64
C ASN A 581 -33.81 5.24 32.87
N SER A 582 -35.08 5.23 33.29
CA SER A 582 -35.59 6.05 34.39
C SER A 582 -35.03 5.73 35.79
N LYS A 583 -34.19 4.68 35.92
CA LYS A 583 -33.41 4.33 37.12
C LYS A 583 -31.91 4.60 36.96
N GLY A 584 -31.50 5.19 35.84
CA GLY A 584 -30.10 5.41 35.49
C GLY A 584 -29.36 4.12 35.13
N ALA A 585 -30.05 3.07 34.69
CA ALA A 585 -29.39 1.89 34.13
C ALA A 585 -28.93 2.20 32.69
N LEU A 586 -27.75 1.71 32.31
CA LEU A 586 -27.19 1.85 30.97
C LEU A 586 -27.50 0.58 30.17
N ASP A 587 -28.24 0.71 29.08
CA ASP A 587 -28.44 -0.32 28.04
C ASP A 587 -27.61 0.13 26.82
N VAL A 588 -26.68 -0.72 26.34
CA VAL A 588 -25.58 -0.29 25.46
C VAL A 588 -25.54 -1.07 24.15
N TRP A 589 -25.20 -0.38 23.06
CA TRP A 589 -24.84 -0.96 21.78
C TRP A 589 -23.44 -0.50 21.40
N LEU A 590 -22.52 -1.45 21.24
CA LEU A 590 -21.12 -1.15 20.93
C LEU A 590 -20.88 -0.95 19.43
N ARG A 591 -19.83 -0.21 19.06
CA ARG A 591 -19.43 0.01 17.65
C ARG A 591 -17.91 0.02 17.48
N GLY A 592 -17.37 -0.97 16.76
CA GLY A 592 -15.93 -1.23 16.70
C GLY A 592 -15.13 -0.41 15.66
N ILE A 593 -13.86 -0.20 16.00
CA ILE A 593 -12.79 0.30 15.11
C ILE A 593 -12.74 -0.39 13.75
N GLY A 594 -12.65 0.41 12.68
CA GLY A 594 -12.52 -0.05 11.29
C GLY A 594 -13.84 -0.46 10.61
N GLU A 595 -14.96 -0.56 11.35
CA GLU A 595 -16.21 -1.10 10.82
C GLU A 595 -17.22 0.00 10.42
N THR A 596 -17.07 0.57 9.22
CA THR A 596 -17.99 1.59 8.68
C THR A 596 -19.40 1.06 8.34
N SER A 597 -19.60 -0.26 8.36
CA SER A 597 -20.83 -0.92 7.92
C SER A 597 -21.49 -1.87 8.93
N VAL A 598 -20.88 -2.12 10.11
CA VAL A 598 -21.45 -3.04 11.10
C VAL A 598 -22.60 -2.36 11.88
N PRO A 599 -23.78 -2.98 11.98
CA PRO A 599 -24.89 -2.42 12.75
C PRO A 599 -24.60 -2.54 14.26
N TRP A 600 -24.64 -1.40 14.96
CA TRP A 600 -24.59 -1.22 16.41
C TRP A 600 -24.93 -2.49 17.21
N ARG A 601 -23.91 -3.05 17.87
CA ARG A 601 -23.98 -4.39 18.47
C ARG A 601 -24.57 -4.31 19.88
N HIS A 602 -25.87 -4.62 20.01
CA HIS A 602 -26.54 -4.63 21.33
C HIS A 602 -25.83 -5.59 22.30
N VAL A 603 -25.29 -5.06 23.39
CA VAL A 603 -24.67 -5.83 24.49
C VAL A 603 -25.56 -5.92 25.72
N GLY A 604 -26.60 -5.10 25.80
CA GLY A 604 -27.58 -5.14 26.88
C GLY A 604 -27.24 -4.20 28.05
N VAL A 605 -27.84 -4.48 29.20
CA VAL A 605 -27.78 -3.62 30.39
C VAL A 605 -26.48 -3.85 31.16
N LEU A 606 -25.41 -3.12 30.80
CA LEU A 606 -24.09 -3.23 31.44
C LEU A 606 -24.06 -2.62 32.85
N ALA A 607 -24.92 -1.64 33.15
CA ALA A 607 -25.04 -1.07 34.50
C ALA A 607 -26.51 -1.06 34.94
N ALA A 608 -26.85 -1.69 36.06
CA ALA A 608 -28.22 -1.79 36.57
C ALA A 608 -28.83 -0.47 37.10
N GLY A 609 -28.03 0.60 37.16
CA GLY A 609 -28.37 1.89 37.76
C GLY A 609 -28.20 1.93 39.28
N VAL A 610 -27.87 3.10 39.82
CA VAL A 610 -27.58 3.29 41.26
C VAL A 610 -28.71 4.03 41.97
N SER A 611 -28.78 3.90 43.30
CA SER A 611 -29.89 4.49 44.09
C SER A 611 -29.94 6.03 43.94
N GLY A 612 -31.02 6.53 43.33
CA GLY A 612 -31.23 7.95 43.04
C GLY A 612 -30.83 8.39 41.62
N ALA A 613 -30.31 7.47 40.80
CA ALA A 613 -29.99 7.74 39.40
C ALA A 613 -31.22 7.74 38.48
N ASN A 614 -31.13 8.51 37.39
CA ASN A 614 -32.08 8.64 36.28
C ASN A 614 -31.39 9.36 35.11
N GLN A 615 -32.01 9.33 33.93
CA GLN A 615 -31.55 10.04 32.72
C GLN A 615 -31.12 11.52 32.94
N GLY A 616 -31.73 12.25 33.89
CA GLY A 616 -31.40 13.65 34.17
C GLY A 616 -30.12 13.86 35.01
N ASN A 617 -29.58 12.83 35.66
CA ASN A 617 -28.47 12.97 36.62
C ASN A 617 -27.30 11.98 36.50
N VAL A 618 -27.34 11.09 35.51
CA VAL A 618 -26.15 10.32 35.08
C VAL A 618 -25.36 11.15 34.05
N ARG A 619 -24.04 11.04 34.08
CA ARG A 619 -23.11 11.47 33.03
C ARG A 619 -22.12 10.32 32.76
N LEU A 620 -21.50 10.38 31.59
CA LEU A 620 -20.43 9.49 31.15
C LEU A 620 -19.25 10.37 30.75
N ALA A 621 -18.05 10.06 31.26
CA ALA A 621 -16.77 10.68 30.88
C ALA A 621 -15.62 9.90 31.54
N ASP A 622 -14.49 9.75 30.87
CA ASP A 622 -13.27 9.19 31.47
C ASP A 622 -12.72 10.16 32.54
N VAL A 623 -12.69 9.75 33.82
CA VAL A 623 -12.14 10.58 34.91
C VAL A 623 -10.85 10.01 35.54
N ASP A 624 -10.33 8.88 35.05
CA ASP A 624 -9.05 8.31 35.52
C ASP A 624 -7.97 8.11 34.42
N GLY A 625 -8.31 8.38 33.16
CA GLY A 625 -7.43 8.46 32.01
C GLY A 625 -7.07 7.12 31.39
N ASP A 626 -7.93 6.10 31.55
CA ASP A 626 -7.71 4.76 31.00
C ASP A 626 -8.24 4.58 29.56
N GLY A 627 -9.08 5.50 29.09
CA GLY A 627 -9.72 5.51 27.76
C GLY A 627 -11.23 5.30 27.80
N ARG A 628 -11.80 4.72 28.86
CA ARG A 628 -13.23 4.40 28.95
C ARG A 628 -14.04 5.45 29.70
N ALA A 629 -15.30 5.63 29.31
CA ALA A 629 -16.21 6.52 30.02
C ALA A 629 -16.75 5.92 31.33
N ASP A 630 -16.57 6.65 32.44
CA ASP A 630 -17.01 6.26 33.77
C ASP A 630 -18.46 6.66 34.07
N TYR A 631 -19.12 5.93 34.97
CA TYR A 631 -20.47 6.22 35.41
C TYR A 631 -20.45 7.29 36.51
N LEU A 632 -20.96 8.49 36.21
CA LEU A 632 -20.94 9.64 37.10
C LEU A 632 -22.37 10.04 37.53
N LEU A 633 -22.67 9.92 38.82
CA LEU A 633 -23.92 10.40 39.43
C LEU A 633 -23.74 11.82 39.97
N VAL A 634 -24.44 12.79 39.39
CA VAL A 634 -24.39 14.20 39.80
C VAL A 634 -25.59 14.57 40.68
N ALA A 635 -25.33 14.97 41.93
CA ALA A 635 -26.36 15.43 42.88
C ALA A 635 -26.83 16.87 42.57
N GLU A 636 -27.96 17.28 43.17
CA GLU A 636 -28.54 18.62 42.95
C GLU A 636 -27.58 19.77 43.29
N ASP A 637 -26.70 19.57 44.28
CA ASP A 637 -25.67 20.51 44.73
C ASP A 637 -24.35 20.45 43.93
N GLY A 638 -24.35 19.73 42.80
CA GLY A 638 -23.18 19.54 41.94
C GLY A 638 -22.13 18.58 42.50
N SER A 639 -22.34 17.95 43.67
CA SER A 639 -21.45 16.88 44.12
C SER A 639 -21.56 15.63 43.23
N VAL A 640 -20.46 14.91 43.07
CA VAL A 640 -20.34 13.82 42.08
C VAL A 640 -19.88 12.54 42.78
N GLN A 641 -20.57 11.44 42.51
CA GLN A 641 -20.12 10.09 42.84
C GLN A 641 -19.79 9.31 41.57
N ALA A 642 -18.63 8.64 41.54
CA ALA A 642 -18.14 7.87 40.39
C ALA A 642 -18.13 6.36 40.66
N TRP A 643 -18.38 5.61 39.58
CA TRP A 643 -18.12 4.18 39.44
C TRP A 643 -17.29 4.01 38.17
N ILE A 644 -16.07 3.50 38.34
CA ILE A 644 -15.06 3.40 37.29
C ILE A 644 -15.35 2.20 36.39
N ASN A 645 -15.17 2.37 35.08
CA ASN A 645 -15.37 1.37 34.06
C ASN A 645 -14.13 0.48 33.91
N THR A 646 -14.12 -0.66 34.62
CA THR A 646 -12.94 -1.55 34.69
C THR A 646 -13.15 -2.84 33.91
N CYS A 647 -12.13 -3.29 33.17
CA CYS A 647 -12.20 -4.53 32.39
C CYS A 647 -11.34 -5.66 33.00
N ARG A 648 -11.89 -6.89 33.13
CA ARG A 648 -11.11 -8.06 33.58
C ARG A 648 -10.40 -8.79 32.45
N SER A 649 -9.09 -8.99 32.58
CA SER A 649 -8.37 -9.95 31.73
C SER A 649 -8.74 -11.41 32.05
N PRO A 650 -8.77 -12.34 31.07
CA PRO A 650 -9.04 -13.76 31.33
C PRO A 650 -8.05 -14.45 32.28
N ALA A 651 -6.86 -13.87 32.50
CA ALA A 651 -5.81 -14.44 33.34
C ALA A 651 -6.13 -14.37 34.85
N ASP A 652 -6.96 -13.40 35.27
CA ASP A 652 -7.16 -13.07 36.69
C ASP A 652 -8.08 -14.07 37.43
N SER A 653 -8.79 -14.91 36.66
CA SER A 653 -9.67 -15.99 37.14
C SER A 653 -9.00 -17.07 38.00
N ARG A 654 -7.67 -16.98 38.21
CA ARG A 654 -6.85 -17.93 38.99
C ARG A 654 -6.11 -17.32 40.21
N ARG A 655 -6.41 -16.09 40.64
CA ARG A 655 -5.71 -15.43 41.78
C ARG A 655 -6.60 -15.01 42.96
N SER A 656 -7.53 -15.88 43.39
CA SER A 656 -8.23 -15.70 44.67
C SER A 656 -7.39 -16.21 45.86
N GLU A 657 -6.45 -15.41 46.38
CA GLU A 657 -6.11 -15.27 47.82
C GLU A 657 -4.86 -14.39 48.06
N GLY A 658 -5.04 -13.27 48.78
CA GLY A 658 -3.99 -12.67 49.62
C GLY A 658 -2.75 -12.04 48.95
N GLY A 659 -2.93 -11.00 48.14
CA GLY A 659 -1.84 -10.12 47.67
C GLY A 659 -2.22 -8.64 47.75
N ASP A 660 -1.37 -7.83 48.38
CA ASP A 660 -1.39 -6.36 48.31
C ASP A 660 -0.53 -5.94 47.11
N ASP A 661 -1.15 -5.39 46.06
CA ASP A 661 -0.48 -5.11 44.79
C ASP A 661 -0.85 -3.74 44.23
N SER A 662 0.13 -2.83 44.23
CA SER A 662 0.01 -1.44 43.78
C SER A 662 0.58 -1.23 42.36
N SER A 663 0.67 -2.30 41.55
CA SER A 663 1.27 -2.28 40.21
C SER A 663 0.31 -2.18 39.01
N LEU A 664 -1.01 -2.14 39.25
CA LEU A 664 -2.07 -2.25 38.22
C LEU A 664 -2.12 -1.14 37.13
N LEU A 665 -1.25 -0.13 37.17
CA LEU A 665 -1.32 1.07 36.31
C LEU A 665 -0.65 0.94 34.92
N ARG A 666 -0.36 -0.27 34.40
CA ARG A 666 0.40 -0.45 33.14
C ARG A 666 -0.06 -1.60 32.23
N SER A 667 -1.35 -1.67 31.92
CA SER A 667 -1.82 -2.40 30.74
C SER A 667 -3.03 -1.74 30.09
N ARG A 668 -2.84 -1.05 28.96
CA ARG A 668 -3.90 -0.75 27.98
C ARG A 668 -4.31 -2.05 27.28
N ALA A 669 -4.97 -2.94 28.01
CA ALA A 669 -5.67 -4.06 27.41
C ALA A 669 -7.03 -3.54 26.93
N LEU A 670 -7.27 -3.59 25.61
CA LEU A 670 -8.62 -3.46 25.07
C LEU A 670 -9.52 -4.47 25.78
N CYS A 671 -10.74 -4.06 26.15
CA CYS A 671 -11.68 -5.04 26.65
C CYS A 671 -12.05 -5.99 25.49
N PRO A 672 -12.13 -7.32 25.68
CA PRO A 672 -12.32 -8.23 24.56
C PRO A 672 -13.66 -7.95 23.84
N ILE A 673 -13.58 -7.33 22.65
CA ILE A 673 -14.69 -6.82 21.82
C ILE A 673 -15.85 -7.82 21.66
N ASN A 674 -15.59 -9.12 21.85
CA ASN A 674 -16.54 -10.21 21.69
C ASN A 674 -17.20 -10.74 22.99
N ASN A 675 -16.98 -10.16 24.19
CA ASN A 675 -17.69 -10.59 25.40
C ASN A 675 -18.01 -9.48 26.43
N PRO A 676 -19.29 -9.09 26.62
CA PRO A 676 -19.69 -8.06 27.59
C PRO A 676 -19.57 -8.48 29.06
N ASP A 677 -19.38 -9.78 29.38
CA ASP A 677 -19.18 -10.26 30.77
C ASP A 677 -17.90 -9.71 31.46
N HIS A 678 -17.07 -8.95 30.73
CA HIS A 678 -15.77 -8.46 31.21
C HIS A 678 -15.80 -7.02 31.77
N ILE A 679 -16.86 -6.25 31.53
CA ILE A 679 -17.03 -4.86 31.99
C ILE A 679 -17.59 -4.86 33.43
N GLU A 680 -16.85 -4.27 34.37
CA GLU A 680 -17.23 -4.18 35.79
C GLU A 680 -17.16 -2.75 36.33
N TRP A 681 -18.21 -2.32 37.04
CA TRP A 681 -18.37 -0.97 37.58
C TRP A 681 -17.83 -0.84 39.02
N ARG A 682 -16.59 -0.37 39.17
CA ARG A 682 -15.87 -0.28 40.46
C ARG A 682 -16.17 1.05 41.17
N ARG A 683 -16.84 1.04 42.33
CA ARG A 683 -17.23 2.28 43.03
C ARG A 683 -16.05 3.03 43.68
N ALA A 684 -15.48 4.02 43.01
CA ALA A 684 -14.55 4.99 43.58
C ALA A 684 -15.20 5.88 44.67
N GLY A 685 -16.48 6.23 44.51
CA GLY A 685 -17.21 7.02 45.50
C GLY A 685 -17.18 8.52 45.20
N GLN A 686 -17.02 9.39 46.21
CA GLN A 686 -17.28 10.83 46.05
C GLN A 686 -16.06 11.59 45.49
N ILE A 687 -15.94 11.62 44.16
CA ILE A 687 -14.88 12.35 43.47
C ILE A 687 -15.02 13.88 43.60
N ILE A 688 -16.24 14.45 43.68
CA ILE A 688 -16.45 15.89 43.91
C ILE A 688 -17.32 16.11 45.17
N PRO A 689 -16.83 16.87 46.18
CA PRO A 689 -17.61 17.23 47.36
C PRO A 689 -18.67 18.29 47.04
N ALA A 690 -19.70 18.39 47.89
CA ALA A 690 -20.71 19.45 47.80
C ALA A 690 -20.06 20.84 47.92
N SER A 691 -20.09 21.61 46.83
CA SER A 691 -19.53 22.96 46.76
C SER A 691 -20.66 23.98 46.60
N GLY A 692 -20.71 24.96 47.51
CA GLY A 692 -21.90 25.80 47.77
C GLY A 692 -22.25 26.85 46.71
N GLY A 693 -22.35 26.46 45.43
CA GLY A 693 -22.69 27.32 44.31
C GLY A 693 -22.93 26.60 42.97
N ALA A 694 -22.64 25.30 42.87
CA ALA A 694 -23.00 24.50 41.70
C ALA A 694 -24.44 23.96 41.81
N SER A 695 -25.07 23.75 40.65
CA SER A 695 -26.35 23.06 40.51
C SER A 695 -26.16 21.92 39.52
N ARG A 696 -26.80 20.75 39.67
CA ARG A 696 -26.66 19.62 38.71
C ARG A 696 -26.67 20.04 37.24
N GLN A 697 -27.61 20.90 36.85
CA GLN A 697 -27.80 21.40 35.47
C GLN A 697 -26.65 22.26 34.93
N ALA A 698 -25.69 22.64 35.78
CA ALA A 698 -24.48 23.38 35.40
C ALA A 698 -23.27 22.46 35.21
N VAL A 699 -23.35 21.18 35.63
CA VAL A 699 -22.21 20.26 35.60
C VAL A 699 -22.07 19.62 34.22
N GLN A 700 -20.88 19.75 33.64
CA GLN A 700 -20.41 19.04 32.46
C GLN A 700 -19.01 18.47 32.76
N PHE A 701 -18.52 17.58 31.91
CA PHE A 701 -17.18 16.98 32.01
C PHE A 701 -16.55 16.97 30.62
N ALA A 702 -15.28 17.36 30.52
CA ALA A 702 -14.43 17.25 29.33
C ALA A 702 -12.98 17.61 29.71
N ASP A 703 -11.98 17.05 29.04
CA ASP A 703 -10.57 17.45 29.26
C ASP A 703 -10.30 18.81 28.60
N VAL A 704 -10.30 19.89 29.40
CA VAL A 704 -9.92 21.23 28.93
C VAL A 704 -8.44 21.54 29.20
N THR A 705 -7.72 20.64 29.88
CA THR A 705 -6.30 20.80 30.24
C THR A 705 -5.33 20.08 29.30
N GLY A 706 -5.81 19.10 28.53
CA GLY A 706 -5.00 18.19 27.71
C GLY A 706 -4.07 17.33 28.55
N ASP A 707 -4.60 16.69 29.58
CA ASP A 707 -3.90 15.74 30.46
C ASP A 707 -4.39 14.28 30.30
N GLY A 708 -5.43 14.07 29.48
CA GLY A 708 -6.05 12.77 29.21
C GLY A 708 -7.23 12.45 30.14
N ARG A 709 -7.77 13.39 30.91
CA ARG A 709 -8.87 13.16 31.88
C ARG A 709 -9.92 14.25 31.85
N ALA A 710 -11.19 13.87 32.02
CA ALA A 710 -12.28 14.83 32.01
C ALA A 710 -12.33 15.70 33.29
N ASP A 711 -12.09 17.00 33.12
CA ASP A 711 -12.24 17.99 34.19
C ASP A 711 -13.70 18.13 34.66
N TYR A 712 -13.89 18.46 35.93
CA TYR A 712 -15.21 18.85 36.43
C TYR A 712 -15.50 20.32 36.06
N LEU A 713 -16.47 20.54 35.16
CA LEU A 713 -16.82 21.85 34.62
C LEU A 713 -18.16 22.35 35.19
N VAL A 714 -18.21 23.62 35.62
CA VAL A 714 -19.42 24.31 36.07
C VAL A 714 -19.74 25.47 35.12
N VAL A 715 -20.79 25.29 34.32
CA VAL A 715 -21.26 26.26 33.33
C VAL A 715 -22.35 27.17 33.91
N SER A 716 -22.10 28.47 33.92
CA SER A 716 -23.01 29.48 34.46
C SER A 716 -24.26 29.68 33.58
N ALA A 717 -25.24 30.42 34.10
CA ALA A 717 -26.40 30.83 33.29
C ALA A 717 -26.02 31.68 32.06
N SER A 718 -24.84 32.32 32.05
CA SER A 718 -24.29 33.11 30.94
C SER A 718 -23.20 32.37 30.15
N GLY A 719 -23.11 31.04 30.27
CA GLY A 719 -22.12 30.24 29.57
C GLY A 719 -20.67 30.40 30.06
N ALA A 720 -20.45 31.09 31.19
CA ALA A 720 -19.13 31.22 31.81
C ALA A 720 -18.73 29.90 32.47
N VAL A 721 -17.45 29.52 32.39
CA VAL A 721 -16.96 28.18 32.78
C VAL A 721 -15.97 28.30 33.92
N ARG A 722 -16.25 27.57 35.01
CA ARG A 722 -15.25 27.21 36.02
C ARG A 722 -14.85 25.74 35.89
N ALA A 723 -13.60 25.41 36.16
CA ALA A 723 -13.06 24.06 36.01
C ALA A 723 -12.27 23.59 37.24
N VAL A 724 -12.32 22.29 37.51
CA VAL A 724 -11.50 21.62 38.53
C VAL A 724 -10.92 20.33 37.93
N SER A 725 -9.59 20.29 37.79
CA SER A 725 -8.87 19.11 37.27
C SER A 725 -8.73 18.01 38.32
N LEU A 726 -8.74 16.75 37.86
CA LEU A 726 -8.83 15.53 38.67
C LEU A 726 -7.57 14.66 38.53
N LEU A 727 -6.52 15.02 39.28
CA LEU A 727 -5.19 14.41 39.16
C LEU A 727 -4.96 13.25 40.15
N GLY A 728 -4.23 12.23 39.71
CA GLY A 728 -3.77 11.12 40.56
C GLY A 728 -4.78 9.97 40.70
N ASP A 729 -4.82 9.35 41.87
CA ASP A 729 -5.74 8.24 42.19
C ASP A 729 -7.19 8.72 42.26
N ILE A 730 -8.07 8.14 41.44
CA ILE A 730 -9.48 8.55 41.34
C ILE A 730 -10.33 8.14 42.55
N ASP A 731 -9.87 7.23 43.41
CA ASP A 731 -10.52 6.93 44.69
C ASP A 731 -10.30 8.07 45.71
N ASN A 732 -9.27 8.91 45.50
CA ASN A 732 -9.00 10.11 46.31
C ASN A 732 -8.31 11.22 45.50
N PRO A 733 -9.00 11.87 44.54
CA PRO A 733 -8.35 12.68 43.52
C PRO A 733 -7.80 14.00 44.06
N THR A 734 -6.64 14.39 43.56
CA THR A 734 -6.05 15.71 43.78
C THR A 734 -6.80 16.72 42.91
N ARG A 735 -7.65 17.52 43.55
CA ARG A 735 -8.56 18.47 42.90
C ARG A 735 -7.87 19.82 42.75
N VAL A 736 -7.65 20.27 41.51
CA VAL A 736 -7.00 21.55 41.21
C VAL A 736 -8.04 22.55 40.70
N ASP A 737 -8.45 23.52 41.53
CA ASP A 737 -9.37 24.60 41.13
C ASP A 737 -8.66 25.55 40.15
N LEU A 738 -9.03 25.47 38.87
CA LEU A 738 -8.49 26.32 37.79
C LEU A 738 -9.17 27.71 37.77
N GLY A 739 -10.13 27.95 38.67
CA GLY A 739 -10.87 29.21 38.75
C GLY A 739 -11.92 29.33 37.66
N THR A 740 -12.06 30.52 37.08
CA THR A 740 -12.90 30.78 35.90
C THR A 740 -12.00 30.79 34.67
N ILE A 741 -12.14 29.78 33.81
CA ILE A 741 -11.33 29.64 32.60
C ILE A 741 -11.99 30.30 31.38
N ASN A 742 -13.31 30.44 31.37
CA ASN A 742 -14.04 31.18 30.33
C ASN A 742 -15.05 32.14 30.98
N THR A 743 -15.12 33.40 30.53
CA THR A 743 -16.10 34.39 31.03
C THR A 743 -17.50 34.27 30.40
N GLY A 744 -17.65 33.40 29.39
CA GLY A 744 -18.83 33.28 28.55
C GLY A 744 -18.79 34.28 27.38
N VAL A 745 -19.42 33.88 26.28
CA VAL A 745 -19.53 34.70 25.04
C VAL A 745 -20.97 35.16 24.81
N SER A 746 -21.17 36.12 23.91
CA SER A 746 -22.50 36.66 23.63
C SER A 746 -23.43 35.58 23.06
N GLY A 747 -24.60 35.37 23.70
CA GLY A 747 -25.55 34.32 23.30
C GLY A 747 -25.30 32.93 23.91
N ALA A 748 -24.22 32.75 24.67
CA ALA A 748 -23.96 31.51 25.39
C ALA A 748 -24.71 31.41 26.72
N SER A 749 -25.04 30.17 27.10
CA SER A 749 -25.75 29.78 28.32
C SER A 749 -25.43 28.31 28.65
N ARG A 750 -25.77 27.84 29.85
CA ARG A 750 -25.64 26.41 30.19
C ARG A 750 -26.38 25.46 29.23
N ASP A 751 -27.44 25.93 28.58
CA ASP A 751 -28.30 25.09 27.74
C ASP A 751 -27.67 24.80 26.37
N ASN A 752 -26.87 25.73 25.84
CA ASN A 752 -26.22 25.63 24.52
C ASN A 752 -24.70 25.48 24.54
N VAL A 753 -24.02 25.68 25.67
CA VAL A 753 -22.58 25.40 25.79
C VAL A 753 -22.33 23.89 25.82
N ARG A 754 -21.38 23.44 25.00
CA ARG A 754 -20.83 22.07 24.96
C ARG A 754 -19.30 22.15 24.92
N PHE A 755 -18.65 21.00 25.09
CA PHE A 755 -17.21 20.86 24.92
C PHE A 755 -16.91 19.62 24.09
N ALA A 756 -15.96 19.74 23.17
CA ALA A 756 -15.45 18.66 22.32
C ALA A 756 -14.17 19.15 21.62
N ASP A 757 -13.21 18.28 21.34
CA ASP A 757 -12.00 18.65 20.59
C ASP A 757 -12.31 18.74 19.08
N VAL A 758 -12.47 19.96 18.55
CA VAL A 758 -12.90 20.16 17.15
C VAL A 758 -11.76 20.45 16.19
N ASP A 759 -10.50 20.46 16.66
CA ASP A 759 -9.32 20.57 15.79
C ASP A 759 -8.22 19.49 16.00
N GLY A 760 -8.39 18.61 16.99
CA GLY A 760 -7.60 17.38 17.17
C GLY A 760 -6.32 17.54 17.99
N ASP A 761 -6.20 18.57 18.82
CA ASP A 761 -4.98 18.83 19.63
C ASP A 761 -4.96 18.17 21.03
N GLY A 762 -5.98 17.36 21.34
CA GLY A 762 -6.16 16.68 22.61
C GLY A 762 -6.78 17.56 23.69
N ARG A 763 -7.57 18.57 23.31
CA ARG A 763 -8.21 19.52 24.25
C ARG A 763 -9.64 19.80 23.84
N ALA A 764 -10.56 19.68 24.78
CA ALA A 764 -11.95 20.00 24.52
C ALA A 764 -12.16 21.52 24.35
N ASP A 765 -12.59 21.91 23.16
CA ASP A 765 -12.88 23.29 22.78
C ASP A 765 -14.21 23.78 23.38
N TYR A 766 -14.38 25.09 23.47
CA TYR A 766 -15.62 25.69 23.97
C TYR A 766 -16.58 25.95 22.82
N LEU A 767 -17.73 25.28 22.82
CA LEU A 767 -18.69 25.27 21.72
C LEU A 767 -20.03 25.87 22.13
N VAL A 768 -20.67 26.61 21.22
CA VAL A 768 -22.01 27.19 21.41
C VAL A 768 -22.93 26.71 20.28
N VAL A 769 -23.93 25.89 20.64
CA VAL A 769 -24.88 25.31 19.68
C VAL A 769 -26.15 26.18 19.57
N TRP A 770 -26.45 26.68 18.39
CA TRP A 770 -27.57 27.57 18.12
C TRP A 770 -28.91 26.81 17.94
N GLU A 771 -30.04 27.52 18.01
CA GLU A 771 -31.38 26.92 17.95
C GLU A 771 -31.65 26.18 16.63
N ASN A 772 -30.99 26.56 15.54
CA ASN A 772 -31.03 25.88 14.24
C ASN A 772 -30.01 24.73 14.09
N GLY A 773 -29.33 24.34 15.18
CA GLY A 773 -28.27 23.34 15.17
C GLY A 773 -26.92 23.83 14.65
N GLY A 774 -26.77 25.09 14.26
CA GLY A 774 -25.44 25.64 13.94
C GLY A 774 -24.51 25.63 15.16
N ILE A 775 -23.20 25.62 14.96
CA ILE A 775 -22.20 25.59 16.03
C ILE A 775 -21.17 26.69 15.79
N ALA A 776 -20.89 27.48 16.83
CA ALA A 776 -19.71 28.35 16.89
C ALA A 776 -18.70 27.81 17.92
N ALA A 777 -17.40 27.96 17.63
CA ALA A 777 -16.32 27.36 18.40
C ALA A 777 -15.25 28.37 18.84
N TRP A 778 -14.65 28.10 19.99
CA TRP A 778 -13.50 28.79 20.54
C TRP A 778 -12.47 27.76 21.00
N LYS A 779 -11.30 27.73 20.33
CA LYS A 779 -10.21 26.81 20.58
C LYS A 779 -9.66 26.92 22.01
N SER A 780 -9.43 25.80 22.68
CA SER A 780 -8.67 25.69 23.93
C SER A 780 -7.17 25.97 23.69
N THR A 781 -6.60 26.85 24.50
CA THR A 781 -5.23 27.38 24.32
C THR A 781 -4.59 27.65 25.69
N GLY A 782 -3.32 28.07 25.71
CA GLY A 782 -2.63 28.46 26.95
C GLY A 782 -1.86 27.29 27.55
N SER A 783 -2.14 26.95 28.81
CA SER A 783 -1.44 25.89 29.55
C SER A 783 -2.42 25.04 30.36
N ALA A 784 -2.13 23.76 30.61
CA ALA A 784 -2.98 22.86 31.39
C ALA A 784 -3.51 23.47 32.71
N THR A 785 -2.66 24.16 33.48
CA THR A 785 -3.05 24.81 34.76
C THR A 785 -3.78 26.16 34.60
N LYS A 786 -3.99 26.62 33.37
CA LYS A 786 -4.70 27.86 33.02
C LYS A 786 -5.10 27.88 31.53
N PRO A 787 -6.17 27.17 31.14
CA PRO A 787 -6.72 27.26 29.80
C PRO A 787 -7.20 28.69 29.45
N THR A 788 -7.07 29.05 28.18
CA THR A 788 -7.58 30.29 27.56
C THR A 788 -8.28 29.93 26.25
N TRP A 789 -9.05 30.86 25.66
CA TRP A 789 -9.91 30.55 24.51
C TRP A 789 -9.67 31.51 23.34
N ARG A 790 -9.55 30.97 22.12
CA ARG A 790 -9.39 31.74 20.87
C ARG A 790 -10.55 31.45 19.93
N GLU A 791 -11.26 32.48 19.47
CA GLU A 791 -12.40 32.32 18.55
C GLU A 791 -11.98 31.66 17.22
N LEU A 792 -12.79 30.69 16.76
CA LEU A 792 -12.74 30.08 15.43
C LEU A 792 -13.95 30.52 14.56
N GLY A 793 -15.01 31.05 15.18
CA GLY A 793 -16.24 31.45 14.50
C GLY A 793 -17.21 30.28 14.31
N ASN A 794 -18.05 30.35 13.26
CA ASN A 794 -19.07 29.33 12.99
C ASN A 794 -18.48 28.12 12.25
N ILE A 795 -18.36 26.99 12.93
CA ILE A 795 -17.90 25.73 12.32
C ILE A 795 -19.02 24.93 11.66
N ALA A 796 -20.29 25.17 12.01
CA ALA A 796 -21.44 24.57 11.35
C ALA A 796 -22.59 25.57 11.22
N VAL A 797 -23.23 25.65 10.04
CA VAL A 797 -24.39 26.53 9.80
C VAL A 797 -25.72 25.95 10.29
N GLY A 798 -25.77 24.65 10.60
CA GLY A 798 -26.97 23.93 11.05
C GLY A 798 -27.77 23.32 9.90
N VAL A 799 -28.42 22.18 10.18
CA VAL A 799 -29.13 21.33 9.19
C VAL A 799 -30.60 21.18 9.52
N SER A 800 -31.40 20.87 8.50
CA SER A 800 -32.85 20.61 8.65
C SER A 800 -33.09 19.47 9.65
N GLY A 801 -33.75 19.76 10.77
CA GLY A 801 -33.99 18.82 11.87
C GLY A 801 -33.02 18.95 13.05
N GLY A 802 -31.90 19.66 12.88
CA GLY A 802 -30.95 19.96 13.96
C GLY A 802 -31.41 21.13 14.82
N LYS A 803 -31.25 21.00 16.14
CA LYS A 803 -31.43 22.05 17.16
C LYS A 803 -30.45 21.84 18.32
N ARG A 804 -30.13 22.89 19.07
CA ARG A 804 -29.29 22.80 20.29
C ARG A 804 -29.70 21.75 21.33
N ALA A 805 -30.97 21.33 21.34
CA ALA A 805 -31.47 20.30 22.23
C ALA A 805 -31.02 18.89 21.82
N ASN A 806 -30.96 18.60 20.51
CA ASN A 806 -30.75 17.25 19.98
C ASN A 806 -29.50 17.09 19.10
N VAL A 807 -28.78 18.17 18.80
CA VAL A 807 -27.41 18.11 18.27
C VAL A 807 -26.43 17.71 19.38
N ARG A 808 -25.53 16.78 19.06
CA ARG A 808 -24.35 16.37 19.83
C ARG A 808 -23.13 16.41 18.91
N LEU A 809 -21.95 16.33 19.52
CA LEU A 809 -20.78 15.83 18.83
C LEU A 809 -20.39 14.48 19.47
N ALA A 810 -19.78 13.59 18.70
CA ALA A 810 -19.24 12.30 19.15
C ALA A 810 -18.11 11.85 18.22
N TYR A 811 -17.19 10.99 18.67
CA TYR A 811 -16.25 10.29 17.79
C TYR A 811 -16.98 9.14 17.08
N LEU A 812 -17.24 9.26 15.78
CA LEU A 812 -17.96 8.26 14.99
C LEU A 812 -17.14 7.63 13.85
N ASN A 813 -15.84 7.86 13.78
CA ASN A 813 -14.90 7.02 13.02
C ASN A 813 -13.50 7.07 13.67
N ASN A 814 -12.49 6.50 13.01
CA ASN A 814 -11.11 6.42 13.53
C ASN A 814 -10.24 7.65 13.18
N ASP A 815 -10.83 8.76 12.72
CA ASP A 815 -10.07 9.97 12.35
C ASP A 815 -9.66 10.84 13.57
N ARG A 816 -10.22 10.52 14.75
CA ARG A 816 -10.04 11.20 16.05
C ARG A 816 -10.53 12.65 16.06
N ARG A 817 -11.59 12.96 15.33
CA ARG A 817 -12.27 14.25 15.32
C ARG A 817 -13.73 14.08 15.73
N PHE A 818 -14.27 15.12 16.36
CA PHE A 818 -15.65 15.10 16.83
C PHE A 818 -16.63 15.37 15.67
N ASP A 819 -17.49 14.39 15.36
CA ASP A 819 -18.47 14.39 14.27
C ASP A 819 -19.80 15.05 14.65
N TYR A 820 -20.52 15.61 13.67
CA TYR A 820 -21.80 16.29 13.91
C TYR A 820 -22.96 15.30 13.92
N VAL A 821 -23.65 15.17 15.06
CA VAL A 821 -24.72 14.17 15.24
C VAL A 821 -26.06 14.83 15.58
N ILE A 822 -27.11 14.47 14.84
CA ILE A 822 -28.50 14.73 15.22
C ILE A 822 -29.08 13.46 15.86
N ILE A 823 -29.39 13.52 17.15
CA ILE A 823 -30.26 12.54 17.81
C ILE A 823 -31.71 12.86 17.45
N ASN A 824 -32.49 11.86 17.05
CA ASN A 824 -33.92 12.01 16.84
C ASN A 824 -34.63 12.16 18.21
N PRO A 825 -35.41 13.24 18.43
CA PRO A 825 -36.01 13.51 19.74
C PRO A 825 -37.07 12.49 20.15
N ASP A 826 -37.71 11.80 19.19
CA ASP A 826 -38.87 10.93 19.44
C ASP A 826 -38.50 9.45 19.59
N ASN A 827 -37.34 9.01 19.08
CA ASN A 827 -36.91 7.60 19.11
C ASN A 827 -35.40 7.36 19.24
N GLY A 828 -34.59 8.40 19.47
CA GLY A 828 -33.15 8.27 19.70
C GLY A 828 -32.31 7.85 18.48
N ALA A 829 -32.86 7.76 17.27
CA ALA A 829 -32.09 7.43 16.05
C ALA A 829 -30.99 8.47 15.77
N LEU A 830 -29.81 8.06 15.30
CA LEU A 830 -28.70 8.97 14.99
C LEU A 830 -28.62 9.26 13.49
N ASN A 831 -28.50 10.53 13.13
CA ASN A 831 -28.02 10.94 11.81
C ASN A 831 -26.71 11.70 11.97
N ALA A 832 -25.68 11.40 11.17
CA ALA A 832 -24.34 11.94 11.35
C ALA A 832 -23.78 12.61 10.08
N TRP A 833 -22.87 13.56 10.31
CA TRP A 833 -22.01 14.17 9.30
C TRP A 833 -20.57 14.13 9.83
N TYR A 834 -19.64 13.52 9.09
CA TYR A 834 -18.26 13.31 9.56
C TYR A 834 -17.36 14.55 9.35
N ASN A 835 -16.38 14.74 10.24
CA ASN A 835 -15.60 15.97 10.39
C ASN A 835 -14.33 16.01 9.50
N ASN A 836 -14.54 16.36 8.23
CA ASN A 836 -13.46 16.53 7.25
C ASN A 836 -12.77 17.90 7.46
N LEU A 837 -11.85 17.94 8.44
CA LEU A 837 -10.91 19.05 8.67
C LEU A 837 -9.84 19.12 7.56
N ASP A 838 -10.23 19.61 6.40
CA ASP A 838 -9.30 20.00 5.34
C ASP A 838 -8.93 21.48 5.48
N THR A 839 -7.66 21.75 5.82
CA THR A 839 -7.10 23.09 5.66
C THR A 839 -6.94 23.42 4.18
N GLU A 840 -7.58 24.53 3.77
CA GLU A 840 -7.48 25.18 2.44
C GLU A 840 -8.22 24.52 1.25
N VAL A 841 -9.51 24.84 1.12
CA VAL A 841 -10.29 24.56 -0.11
C VAL A 841 -9.96 25.59 -1.21
N ILE A 842 -9.33 25.13 -2.30
CA ILE A 842 -9.18 25.92 -3.53
C ILE A 842 -10.54 26.10 -4.21
N GLY A 843 -11.14 27.27 -4.00
CA GLY A 843 -12.41 27.69 -4.60
C GLY A 843 -12.26 28.72 -5.74
N PRO A 844 -13.38 29.23 -6.31
CA PRO A 844 -13.37 30.36 -7.25
C PRO A 844 -12.87 31.67 -6.63
N ASN A 845 -12.75 31.72 -5.31
CA ASN A 845 -12.18 32.83 -4.54
C ASN A 845 -10.63 32.86 -4.57
N THR A 846 -9.95 31.81 -5.03
CA THR A 846 -8.47 31.72 -4.91
C THR A 846 -7.73 32.17 -6.16
N ARG A 847 -6.56 32.77 -5.99
CA ARG A 847 -5.59 33.10 -7.07
C ARG A 847 -4.19 32.67 -6.61
N LEU A 848 -3.32 32.46 -7.58
CA LEU A 848 -1.87 32.35 -7.42
C LEU A 848 -1.27 33.57 -8.13
N ALA A 849 -0.32 34.26 -7.48
CA ALA A 849 0.48 35.34 -8.07
C ALA A 849 1.65 35.69 -7.15
N ASP A 850 2.86 35.89 -7.67
CA ASP A 850 4.02 36.38 -6.90
C ASP A 850 3.75 37.81 -6.40
N ILE A 851 3.62 37.98 -5.09
CA ILE A 851 3.20 39.24 -4.44
C ILE A 851 4.35 39.88 -3.65
N ASP A 852 5.47 39.17 -3.50
CA ASP A 852 6.61 39.57 -2.69
C ASP A 852 7.90 39.80 -3.52
N GLY A 853 8.02 39.12 -4.67
CA GLY A 853 9.05 39.26 -5.68
C GLY A 853 10.19 38.25 -5.60
N ASP A 854 9.99 37.10 -4.93
CA ASP A 854 11.03 36.06 -4.82
C ASP A 854 11.05 35.04 -5.97
N GLY A 855 10.10 35.12 -6.90
CA GLY A 855 9.97 34.26 -8.08
C GLY A 855 8.94 33.14 -7.92
N ARG A 856 8.21 33.06 -6.81
CA ARG A 856 7.18 32.06 -6.53
C ARG A 856 5.80 32.69 -6.41
N ASP A 857 4.79 32.01 -6.93
CA ASP A 857 3.42 32.48 -6.79
C ASP A 857 2.87 32.25 -5.38
N ASP A 858 2.37 33.33 -4.78
CA ASP A 858 1.78 33.33 -3.45
C ASP A 858 0.29 32.94 -3.49
N TYR A 859 -0.21 32.37 -2.38
CA TYR A 859 -1.60 31.95 -2.26
C TYR A 859 -2.49 33.11 -1.81
N LEU A 860 -3.49 33.45 -2.62
CA LEU A 860 -4.38 34.60 -2.41
C LEU A 860 -5.85 34.17 -2.32
N PHE A 861 -6.54 34.57 -1.25
CA PHE A 861 -7.97 34.39 -1.08
C PHE A 861 -8.72 35.73 -1.22
N LEU A 862 -9.72 35.78 -2.09
CA LEU A 862 -10.52 36.97 -2.39
C LEU A 862 -11.93 36.91 -1.78
N ASP A 863 -12.32 37.96 -1.07
CA ASP A 863 -13.68 38.16 -0.59
C ASP A 863 -14.64 38.62 -1.72
N SER A 864 -15.94 38.69 -1.42
CA SER A 864 -16.98 39.06 -2.39
C SER A 864 -16.86 40.48 -2.98
N LYS A 865 -16.02 41.35 -2.40
CA LYS A 865 -15.74 42.75 -2.81
C LYS A 865 -14.35 42.90 -3.44
N GLY A 866 -13.56 41.84 -3.50
CA GLY A 866 -12.16 41.87 -3.93
C GLY A 866 -11.18 42.27 -2.83
N GLY A 867 -11.56 42.22 -1.55
CA GLY A 867 -10.60 42.19 -0.44
C GLY A 867 -9.75 40.93 -0.51
N VAL A 868 -8.47 41.01 -0.12
CA VAL A 868 -7.46 39.97 -0.36
C VAL A 868 -6.76 39.62 0.94
N VAL A 869 -6.75 38.32 1.26
CA VAL A 869 -5.90 37.70 2.28
C VAL A 869 -4.81 36.91 1.55
N ALA A 870 -3.56 36.97 2.02
CA ALA A 870 -2.42 36.35 1.35
C ALA A 870 -1.57 35.50 2.30
N TRP A 871 -0.89 34.50 1.73
CA TRP A 871 0.11 33.67 2.36
C TRP A 871 1.29 33.50 1.41
N LEU A 872 2.50 33.80 1.88
CA LEU A 872 3.70 33.73 1.05
C LEU A 872 4.20 32.30 0.88
N ASN A 873 4.62 31.92 -0.33
CA ASN A 873 5.26 30.63 -0.56
C ASN A 873 6.71 30.66 -0.05
N ARG A 874 6.96 30.04 1.11
CA ARG A 874 8.31 29.85 1.65
C ARG A 874 8.77 28.39 1.65
N GLY A 875 8.06 27.54 0.91
CA GLY A 875 8.39 26.13 0.75
C GLY A 875 9.40 25.86 -0.38
N ASP A 876 9.54 24.59 -0.73
CA ASP A 876 10.22 24.14 -1.95
C ASP A 876 9.21 23.55 -2.95
N TYR A 877 9.71 23.07 -4.10
CA TYR A 877 8.89 22.51 -5.18
C TYR A 877 8.01 21.33 -4.74
N ASP A 878 8.52 20.46 -3.86
CA ASP A 878 7.85 19.24 -3.41
C ASP A 878 6.99 19.47 -2.15
N HIS A 879 7.24 20.58 -1.44
CA HIS A 879 6.63 20.97 -0.17
C HIS A 879 6.39 22.49 -0.08
N PRO A 880 5.33 23.03 -0.72
CA PRO A 880 4.95 24.43 -0.55
C PRO A 880 4.54 24.75 0.90
N ALA A 881 4.98 25.90 1.42
CA ALA A 881 4.78 26.29 2.82
C ALA A 881 4.25 27.72 2.94
N TRP A 882 2.94 27.83 3.22
CA TRP A 882 2.18 29.08 3.20
C TRP A 882 2.29 29.89 4.50
N ASN A 883 3.12 30.94 4.49
CA ASN A 883 3.27 31.86 5.63
C ASN A 883 2.28 33.03 5.53
N SER A 884 1.24 33.03 6.37
CA SER A 884 0.16 34.03 6.30
C SER A 884 0.63 35.47 6.55
N LEU A 885 0.29 36.39 5.64
CA LEU A 885 0.37 37.84 5.81
C LEU A 885 -0.93 38.45 6.38
N GLY A 886 -2.02 37.68 6.38
CA GLY A 886 -3.34 38.24 6.64
C GLY A 886 -3.84 39.11 5.49
N THR A 887 -4.64 40.14 5.80
CA THR A 887 -5.30 40.99 4.80
C THR A 887 -4.35 42.00 4.17
N ILE A 888 -3.93 41.76 2.92
CA ILE A 888 -3.08 42.68 2.16
C ILE A 888 -3.87 43.74 1.38
N ALA A 889 -5.17 43.54 1.12
CA ALA A 889 -6.03 44.55 0.49
C ALA A 889 -7.47 44.55 1.04
N PRO A 890 -8.11 45.71 1.29
CA PRO A 890 -9.49 45.80 1.77
C PRO A 890 -10.56 45.76 0.64
N GLY A 891 -10.13 45.55 -0.61
CA GLY A 891 -10.98 45.69 -1.80
C GLY A 891 -11.13 47.13 -2.27
N VAL A 892 -11.76 47.32 -3.44
CA VAL A 892 -11.89 48.63 -4.11
C VAL A 892 -13.35 48.94 -4.47
N PRO A 893 -13.77 50.23 -4.54
CA PRO A 893 -15.11 50.59 -4.96
C PRO A 893 -15.43 50.06 -6.38
N GLY A 894 -16.52 49.30 -6.51
CA GLY A 894 -16.87 48.63 -7.78
C GLY A 894 -16.11 47.32 -8.05
N GLY A 895 -15.28 46.86 -7.10
CA GLY A 895 -14.63 45.56 -7.12
C GLY A 895 -15.56 44.41 -6.70
N SER A 896 -15.27 43.23 -7.24
CA SER A 896 -15.74 41.92 -6.80
C SER A 896 -14.69 40.89 -7.21
N ARG A 897 -14.63 39.71 -6.58
CA ARG A 897 -13.64 38.65 -6.89
C ARG A 897 -13.58 38.26 -8.38
N GLU A 898 -14.69 38.37 -9.10
CA GLU A 898 -14.80 38.10 -10.54
C GLU A 898 -14.07 39.16 -11.37
N ARG A 899 -13.96 40.40 -10.85
CA ARG A 899 -13.36 41.59 -11.49
C ARG A 899 -11.87 41.77 -11.19
N ILE A 900 -11.35 41.14 -10.12
CA ILE A 900 -9.95 41.29 -9.72
C ILE A 900 -9.05 40.30 -10.47
N ARG A 901 -7.88 40.78 -10.93
CA ARG A 901 -6.77 40.01 -11.50
C ARG A 901 -5.47 40.46 -10.80
N PHE A 902 -4.44 39.64 -10.96
CA PHE A 902 -3.07 39.93 -10.52
C PHE A 902 -2.12 39.68 -11.69
N ALA A 903 -1.18 40.59 -11.92
CA ALA A 903 -0.18 40.55 -12.98
C ALA A 903 0.85 41.67 -12.78
N ASP A 904 2.13 41.47 -13.09
CA ASP A 904 3.13 42.55 -13.09
C ASP A 904 2.90 43.47 -14.31
N MET A 905 2.60 44.75 -14.06
CA MET A 905 2.29 45.73 -15.11
C MET A 905 3.44 46.68 -15.45
N ASP A 906 4.50 46.79 -14.62
CA ASP A 906 5.66 47.66 -14.90
C ASP A 906 7.01 46.94 -15.03
N GLY A 907 7.10 45.68 -14.58
CA GLY A 907 8.24 44.78 -14.73
C GLY A 907 9.24 44.90 -13.59
N ASP A 908 8.77 44.95 -12.34
CA ASP A 908 9.62 44.94 -11.14
C ASP A 908 9.66 43.60 -10.38
N GLY A 909 9.00 42.58 -10.93
CA GLY A 909 8.99 41.19 -10.46
C GLY A 909 7.80 40.84 -9.59
N ARG A 910 6.79 41.71 -9.48
CA ARG A 910 5.69 41.58 -8.50
C ARG A 910 4.33 41.84 -9.12
N ALA A 911 3.36 41.03 -8.75
CA ALA A 911 2.01 41.16 -9.25
C ALA A 911 1.29 42.38 -8.67
N ASP A 912 0.78 43.22 -9.57
CA ASP A 912 -0.05 44.37 -9.26
C ASP A 912 -1.51 43.97 -9.08
N TYR A 913 -2.31 44.82 -8.42
CA TYR A 913 -3.74 44.59 -8.22
C TYR A 913 -4.52 45.26 -9.36
N LEU A 914 -5.23 44.46 -10.16
CA LEU A 914 -5.97 44.91 -11.34
C LEU A 914 -7.49 44.79 -11.12
N LEU A 915 -8.23 45.86 -11.43
CA LEU A 915 -9.69 45.85 -11.55
C LEU A 915 -10.09 45.90 -13.03
N VAL A 916 -10.75 44.84 -13.51
CA VAL A 916 -11.24 44.73 -14.89
C VAL A 916 -12.74 45.04 -14.97
N SER A 917 -13.16 45.78 -16.00
CA SER A 917 -14.55 46.14 -16.26
C SER A 917 -15.26 45.13 -17.17
N ASP A 918 -16.60 45.21 -17.25
CA ASP A 918 -17.41 44.36 -18.12
C ASP A 918 -17.11 44.55 -19.62
N ALA A 919 -16.43 45.65 -19.98
CA ALA A 919 -15.96 45.98 -21.33
C ALA A 919 -14.44 45.79 -21.51
N GLY A 920 -13.77 45.12 -20.55
CA GLY A 920 -12.32 44.86 -20.59
C GLY A 920 -11.43 46.07 -20.26
N ALA A 921 -11.99 47.19 -19.79
CA ALA A 921 -11.16 48.30 -19.31
C ALA A 921 -10.48 47.94 -17.97
N VAL A 922 -9.27 48.46 -17.73
CA VAL A 922 -8.37 48.01 -16.67
C VAL A 922 -7.92 49.18 -15.80
N THR A 923 -8.16 49.10 -14.49
CA THR A 923 -7.61 50.02 -13.47
C THR A 923 -6.54 49.31 -12.65
N VAL A 924 -5.36 49.92 -12.49
CA VAL A 924 -4.21 49.32 -11.79
C VAL A 924 -3.92 50.01 -10.45
N TRP A 925 -3.49 49.21 -9.48
CA TRP A 925 -2.76 49.64 -8.28
C TRP A 925 -1.43 48.88 -8.22
N LEU A 926 -0.32 49.60 -8.35
CA LEU A 926 1.01 48.98 -8.39
C LEU A 926 1.44 48.48 -7.00
N ASN A 927 2.04 47.30 -6.91
CA ASN A 927 2.62 46.76 -5.68
C ASN A 927 4.03 47.33 -5.46
N LYS A 928 4.14 48.40 -4.67
CA LYS A 928 5.43 49.01 -4.31
C LYS A 928 5.76 48.79 -2.83
N GLY A 929 5.43 47.61 -2.33
CA GLY A 929 5.72 47.13 -0.98
C GLY A 929 7.12 46.53 -0.83
N ASP A 930 7.28 45.68 0.18
CA ASP A 930 8.46 44.84 0.40
C ASP A 930 8.05 43.35 0.57
N VAL A 931 9.07 42.47 0.64
CA VAL A 931 9.00 40.99 0.82
C VAL A 931 8.25 40.49 2.06
N SER A 932 7.59 41.39 2.81
CA SER A 932 6.74 41.05 3.93
C SER A 932 5.37 41.74 3.89
N HIS A 933 5.24 42.87 3.18
CA HIS A 933 4.01 43.67 3.16
C HIS A 933 3.84 44.39 1.79
N PRO A 934 2.87 43.96 0.96
CA PRO A 934 2.48 44.65 -0.28
C PRO A 934 1.94 46.07 -0.02
N ALA A 935 2.20 47.00 -0.94
CA ALA A 935 1.78 48.40 -0.80
C ALA A 935 1.21 49.00 -2.10
N TRP A 936 -0.12 49.08 -2.15
CA TRP A 936 -0.90 49.42 -3.34
C TRP A 936 -0.89 50.91 -3.70
N THR A 937 -0.19 51.26 -4.77
CA THR A 937 -0.13 52.62 -5.33
C THR A 937 -1.10 52.77 -6.50
N SER A 938 -2.22 53.45 -6.27
CA SER A 938 -3.24 53.70 -7.31
C SER A 938 -2.65 54.39 -8.53
N VAL A 939 -2.78 53.76 -9.70
CA VAL A 939 -2.37 54.29 -11.00
C VAL A 939 -3.56 54.88 -11.76
N GLY A 940 -4.72 54.23 -11.72
CA GLY A 940 -5.89 54.61 -12.51
C GLY A 940 -6.10 53.71 -13.72
N GLU A 941 -6.91 54.16 -14.69
CA GLU A 941 -7.21 53.40 -15.90
C GLU A 941 -6.01 53.37 -16.86
N VAL A 942 -5.48 52.17 -17.11
CA VAL A 942 -4.31 51.92 -17.98
C VAL A 942 -4.69 51.42 -19.37
N ALA A 943 -5.91 50.92 -19.53
CA ALA A 943 -6.46 50.45 -20.78
C ALA A 943 -7.97 50.70 -20.80
N PRO A 944 -8.54 51.37 -21.83
CA PRO A 944 -9.97 51.66 -21.93
C PRO A 944 -10.81 50.45 -22.42
N GLY A 945 -10.19 49.27 -22.53
CA GLY A 945 -10.75 48.11 -23.21
C GLY A 945 -10.63 48.20 -24.74
N VAL A 946 -10.95 47.10 -25.42
CA VAL A 946 -10.92 46.99 -26.90
C VAL A 946 -12.22 46.36 -27.40
N GLY A 947 -12.58 46.59 -28.66
CA GLY A 947 -13.87 46.14 -29.20
C GLY A 947 -14.06 44.62 -29.13
N GLY A 948 -14.99 44.17 -28.28
CA GLY A 948 -15.28 42.75 -28.04
C GLY A 948 -14.53 42.13 -26.84
N ALA A 949 -13.65 42.88 -26.17
CA ALA A 949 -13.18 42.51 -24.85
C ALA A 949 -14.28 42.68 -23.79
N THR A 950 -14.21 41.84 -22.77
CA THR A 950 -15.17 41.70 -21.67
C THR A 950 -14.43 41.20 -20.44
N LEU A 951 -15.10 41.19 -19.29
CA LEU A 951 -14.51 40.64 -18.06
C LEU A 951 -14.05 39.17 -18.17
N GLN A 952 -14.72 38.36 -19.00
CA GLN A 952 -14.49 36.91 -19.06
C GLN A 952 -13.41 36.49 -20.08
N ASN A 953 -13.17 37.27 -21.14
CA ASN A 953 -12.15 36.96 -22.15
C ASN A 953 -10.84 37.75 -22.02
N VAL A 954 -10.73 38.73 -21.13
CA VAL A 954 -9.44 39.38 -20.86
C VAL A 954 -8.53 38.48 -20.02
N ARG A 955 -7.27 38.37 -20.42
CA ARG A 955 -6.17 37.69 -19.73
C ARG A 955 -4.94 38.61 -19.71
N PHE A 956 -4.06 38.39 -18.74
CA PHE A 956 -2.78 39.08 -18.61
C PHE A 956 -1.68 38.02 -18.50
N ALA A 957 -0.65 38.13 -19.33
CA ALA A 957 0.49 37.21 -19.39
C ALA A 957 1.61 37.88 -20.20
N ASP A 958 2.89 37.65 -19.87
CA ASP A 958 4.01 38.12 -20.72
C ASP A 958 4.12 37.23 -21.95
N ILE A 959 3.94 37.77 -23.16
CA ILE A 959 3.92 37.01 -24.41
C ILE A 959 5.24 37.15 -25.19
N ASP A 960 6.11 38.09 -24.87
CA ASP A 960 7.40 38.26 -25.56
C ASP A 960 8.66 38.15 -24.68
N GLY A 961 8.51 38.09 -23.37
CA GLY A 961 9.57 37.89 -22.39
C GLY A 961 10.30 39.18 -22.00
N ASP A 962 9.61 40.33 -22.01
CA ASP A 962 10.20 41.63 -21.60
C ASP A 962 10.00 42.01 -20.12
N GLY A 963 9.34 41.13 -19.36
CA GLY A 963 9.09 41.21 -17.93
C GLY A 963 7.75 41.84 -17.54
N ARG A 964 6.89 42.18 -18.51
CA ARG A 964 5.59 42.84 -18.27
C ARG A 964 4.45 42.00 -18.81
N ALA A 965 3.33 42.00 -18.09
CA ALA A 965 2.13 41.34 -18.57
C ALA A 965 1.46 42.13 -19.72
N ASP A 966 1.19 41.41 -20.81
CA ASP A 966 0.51 41.89 -22.01
C ASP A 966 -1.01 41.74 -21.90
N TYR A 967 -1.74 42.59 -22.63
CA TYR A 967 -3.20 42.54 -22.65
C TYR A 967 -3.67 41.58 -23.74
N CYS A 968 -4.26 40.45 -23.33
CA CYS A 968 -4.74 39.39 -24.21
C CYS A 968 -6.28 39.28 -24.20
N VAL A 969 -6.88 39.07 -25.37
CA VAL A 969 -8.32 38.82 -25.54
C VAL A 969 -8.53 37.44 -26.16
N LEU A 970 -9.19 36.57 -25.40
CA LEU A 970 -9.34 35.14 -25.66
C LEU A 970 -10.76 34.80 -26.17
N TRP A 971 -10.90 34.56 -27.46
CA TRP A 971 -12.19 34.32 -28.10
C TRP A 971 -12.73 32.90 -27.85
N SER A 972 -14.03 32.69 -28.11
CA SER A 972 -14.72 31.42 -27.80
C SER A 972 -14.23 30.21 -28.61
N ASP A 973 -13.53 30.43 -29.73
CA ASP A 973 -12.84 29.42 -30.54
C ASP A 973 -11.42 29.09 -29.99
N GLY A 974 -11.01 29.73 -28.91
CA GLY A 974 -9.67 29.66 -28.31
C GLY A 974 -8.65 30.59 -28.98
N SER A 975 -9.03 31.34 -30.01
CA SER A 975 -8.09 32.26 -30.67
C SER A 975 -7.80 33.47 -29.79
N VAL A 976 -6.58 34.03 -29.88
CA VAL A 976 -6.12 35.12 -29.00
C VAL A 976 -5.67 36.31 -29.82
N ASP A 977 -6.21 37.49 -29.55
CA ASP A 977 -5.63 38.79 -29.97
C ASP A 977 -4.81 39.39 -28.82
N ALA A 978 -3.63 39.95 -29.10
CA ALA A 978 -2.75 40.54 -28.07
C ALA A 978 -2.24 41.96 -28.40
N TRP A 979 -1.94 42.69 -27.32
CA TRP A 979 -1.34 44.02 -27.29
C TRP A 979 -0.19 44.03 -26.28
N LEU A 980 1.04 44.29 -26.76
CA LEU A 980 2.24 44.22 -25.94
C LEU A 980 2.39 45.46 -25.04
N ASN A 981 2.80 45.26 -23.79
CA ASN A 981 3.03 46.30 -22.80
C ASN A 981 4.45 46.88 -22.92
N LYS A 982 4.63 47.89 -23.77
CA LYS A 982 5.96 48.51 -24.00
C LYS A 982 6.35 49.58 -22.98
N GLY A 983 5.83 49.47 -21.76
CA GLY A 983 6.02 50.44 -20.69
C GLY A 983 5.59 51.85 -21.10
N GLY A 984 6.07 52.89 -20.43
CA GLY A 984 5.67 54.26 -20.74
C GLY A 984 6.65 55.33 -20.30
N ALA A 985 6.49 56.53 -20.87
CA ALA A 985 7.21 57.72 -20.42
C ALA A 985 6.61 58.32 -19.12
N ASP A 986 5.37 57.98 -18.79
CA ASP A 986 4.87 58.02 -17.41
C ASP A 986 4.96 56.58 -16.85
N PRO A 987 5.68 56.34 -15.74
CA PRO A 987 5.71 55.02 -15.08
C PRO A 987 4.34 54.49 -14.63
N ARG A 988 3.27 55.29 -14.76
CA ARG A 988 1.88 54.91 -14.48
C ARG A 988 1.07 54.53 -15.72
N ALA A 989 1.64 54.53 -16.93
CA ALA A 989 0.85 54.35 -18.16
C ALA A 989 1.56 53.44 -19.19
N PRO A 990 1.15 52.17 -19.33
CA PRO A 990 1.68 51.27 -20.35
C PRO A 990 1.28 51.71 -21.77
N THR A 991 2.21 51.53 -22.72
CA THR A 991 2.04 51.85 -24.13
C THR A 991 1.76 50.57 -24.90
N TRP A 992 0.50 50.37 -25.29
CA TRP A 992 0.01 49.14 -25.89
C TRP A 992 0.35 49.01 -27.39
N GLU A 993 1.26 48.11 -27.75
CA GLU A 993 1.55 47.80 -29.16
C GLU A 993 0.72 46.61 -29.67
N LYS A 994 -0.32 46.86 -30.47
CA LYS A 994 -1.20 45.82 -31.03
C LYS A 994 -0.43 44.87 -31.97
N GLN A 995 -0.42 43.57 -31.63
CA GLN A 995 0.00 42.51 -32.56
C GLN A 995 -1.19 41.97 -33.38
N GLY A 996 -2.38 41.94 -32.79
CA GLY A 996 -3.55 41.28 -33.39
C GLY A 996 -3.56 39.79 -33.05
N LYS A 997 -4.09 38.94 -33.94
CA LYS A 997 -4.31 37.52 -33.64
C LYS A 997 -3.00 36.75 -33.57
N ILE A 998 -2.56 36.44 -32.35
CA ILE A 998 -1.33 35.69 -32.06
C ILE A 998 -1.55 34.18 -32.05
N ALA A 999 -2.76 33.71 -31.73
CA ALA A 999 -3.12 32.29 -31.74
C ALA A 999 -4.40 32.09 -32.56
N THR A 1000 -4.43 31.08 -33.43
CA THR A 1000 -5.58 30.78 -34.31
C THR A 1000 -6.75 30.10 -33.60
N GLY A 1001 -6.55 29.62 -32.36
CA GLY A 1001 -7.46 28.70 -31.69
C GLY A 1001 -7.17 27.25 -32.06
N VAL A 1002 -7.78 26.34 -31.30
CA VAL A 1002 -7.60 24.86 -31.38
C VAL A 1002 -8.96 24.15 -31.22
N ASP A 1003 -9.96 24.71 -31.89
CA ASP A 1003 -11.37 24.26 -31.94
C ASP A 1003 -11.90 23.82 -30.57
N VAL A 1004 -11.89 24.76 -29.61
CA VAL A 1004 -12.58 24.59 -28.32
C VAL A 1004 -14.04 25.01 -28.43
N ALA A 1005 -14.92 24.35 -27.68
CA ALA A 1005 -16.32 24.74 -27.55
C ALA A 1005 -16.52 25.98 -26.65
N ASN A 1006 -15.51 26.32 -25.83
CA ASN A 1006 -15.47 27.52 -25.00
C ASN A 1006 -14.02 27.98 -24.83
N GLY A 1007 -13.78 29.30 -24.93
CA GLY A 1007 -12.49 29.94 -24.69
C GLY A 1007 -12.03 29.87 -23.23
N ASP A 1008 -12.93 29.72 -22.26
CA ASP A 1008 -12.58 29.58 -20.83
C ASP A 1008 -11.64 28.40 -20.54
N ASN A 1009 -11.58 27.42 -21.43
CA ASN A 1009 -10.73 26.24 -21.31
C ASN A 1009 -9.27 26.50 -21.74
N VAL A 1010 -8.89 27.76 -22.02
CA VAL A 1010 -7.55 28.17 -22.46
C VAL A 1010 -6.86 29.06 -21.43
N PHE A 1011 -5.59 28.78 -21.18
CA PHE A 1011 -4.70 29.50 -20.25
C PHE A 1011 -3.42 29.95 -20.99
N LEU A 1012 -2.81 31.02 -20.48
CA LEU A 1012 -1.55 31.59 -20.98
C LEU A 1012 -0.59 31.66 -19.79
N VAL A 1013 0.40 30.75 -19.74
CA VAL A 1013 1.30 30.55 -18.59
C VAL A 1013 2.64 30.01 -19.10
N ASP A 1014 3.78 30.52 -18.62
CA ASP A 1014 5.08 29.91 -18.93
C ASP A 1014 5.19 28.56 -18.21
N ILE A 1015 5.22 27.45 -18.95
CA ILE A 1015 5.40 26.09 -18.40
C ILE A 1015 6.81 25.53 -18.64
N ASN A 1016 7.69 26.33 -19.26
CA ASN A 1016 8.98 25.87 -19.76
C ASN A 1016 10.18 26.60 -19.14
N GLY A 1017 9.95 27.77 -18.52
CA GLY A 1017 10.92 28.58 -17.79
C GLY A 1017 11.74 29.53 -18.66
N ASP A 1018 11.26 29.90 -19.86
CA ASP A 1018 11.97 30.84 -20.76
C ASP A 1018 11.47 32.29 -20.66
N GLY A 1019 10.54 32.56 -19.74
CA GLY A 1019 9.97 33.89 -19.47
C GLY A 1019 8.78 34.25 -20.36
N LYS A 1020 8.29 33.33 -21.20
CA LYS A 1020 7.15 33.60 -22.10
C LYS A 1020 5.98 32.68 -21.81
N ALA A 1021 4.78 33.26 -21.83
CA ALA A 1021 3.56 32.50 -21.63
C ALA A 1021 3.28 31.55 -22.80
N ASP A 1022 3.20 30.26 -22.47
CA ASP A 1022 2.81 29.18 -23.35
C ASP A 1022 1.28 29.07 -23.42
N TYR A 1023 0.76 28.56 -24.54
CA TYR A 1023 -0.67 28.40 -24.76
C TYR A 1023 -1.11 27.01 -24.30
N LEU A 1024 -2.04 26.95 -23.34
CA LEU A 1024 -2.52 25.70 -22.74
C LEU A 1024 -4.03 25.52 -22.98
N LYS A 1025 -4.46 24.28 -23.24
CA LYS A 1025 -5.87 23.87 -23.33
C LYS A 1025 -6.16 22.83 -22.26
N VAL A 1026 -7.03 23.16 -21.31
CA VAL A 1026 -7.51 22.26 -20.26
C VAL A 1026 -8.82 21.60 -20.73
N THR A 1027 -8.91 20.28 -20.61
CA THR A 1027 -10.15 19.52 -20.87
C THR A 1027 -11.07 19.54 -19.66
N ASP A 1028 -12.35 19.22 -19.85
CA ASP A 1028 -13.33 19.33 -18.75
C ASP A 1028 -13.03 18.36 -17.59
N LYS A 1029 -12.34 17.24 -17.89
CA LYS A 1029 -11.75 16.27 -16.93
C LYS A 1029 -10.31 16.62 -16.50
N GLY A 1030 -9.88 17.87 -16.59
CA GLY A 1030 -8.62 18.37 -16.05
C GLY A 1030 -7.33 18.10 -16.86
N GLY A 1031 -7.36 17.22 -17.87
CA GLY A 1031 -6.17 16.91 -18.69
C GLY A 1031 -5.73 18.10 -19.56
N VAL A 1032 -4.41 18.34 -19.67
CA VAL A 1032 -3.82 19.57 -20.24
C VAL A 1032 -3.03 19.28 -21.52
N TYR A 1033 -3.33 20.05 -22.58
CA TYR A 1033 -2.56 20.11 -23.82
C TYR A 1033 -1.78 21.43 -23.92
N ALA A 1034 -0.59 21.44 -24.50
CA ALA A 1034 0.27 22.62 -24.54
C ALA A 1034 0.90 22.92 -25.92
N TRP A 1035 1.11 24.22 -26.17
CA TRP A 1035 1.85 24.76 -27.30
C TRP A 1035 2.85 25.81 -26.79
N LEU A 1036 4.14 25.56 -27.00
CA LEU A 1036 5.20 26.43 -26.46
C LEU A 1036 5.43 27.67 -27.32
N ASN A 1037 5.73 28.81 -26.70
CA ASN A 1037 6.01 30.07 -27.36
C ASN A 1037 7.47 30.18 -27.82
N THR A 1038 7.81 29.47 -28.89
CA THR A 1038 9.16 29.41 -29.46
C THR A 1038 9.56 30.66 -30.29
N GLY A 1039 8.88 31.79 -30.10
CA GLY A 1039 9.17 33.05 -30.78
C GLY A 1039 10.52 33.65 -30.37
N THR A 1040 11.32 34.08 -31.35
CA THR A 1040 12.62 34.77 -31.14
C THR A 1040 12.60 36.25 -31.52
N ASP A 1041 11.47 36.74 -32.03
CA ASP A 1041 11.19 38.16 -32.28
C ASP A 1041 9.87 38.45 -31.56
N PRO A 1042 9.80 39.48 -30.70
CA PRO A 1042 8.57 39.96 -30.05
C PRO A 1042 7.33 40.10 -30.95
N LYS A 1043 7.52 40.24 -32.27
CA LYS A 1043 6.47 40.42 -33.27
C LYS A 1043 6.16 39.16 -34.07
N SER A 1044 6.76 38.02 -33.69
CA SER A 1044 6.64 36.72 -34.36
C SER A 1044 6.58 35.58 -33.34
N ILE A 1045 5.46 35.48 -32.64
CA ILE A 1045 5.09 34.37 -31.75
C ILE A 1045 4.92 33.08 -32.55
N VAL A 1046 5.52 31.97 -32.09
CA VAL A 1046 5.53 30.68 -32.81
C VAL A 1046 5.14 29.54 -31.87
N TRP A 1047 3.91 29.06 -32.01
CA TRP A 1047 3.32 27.99 -31.19
C TRP A 1047 3.80 26.58 -31.60
N LYS A 1048 4.71 25.98 -30.82
CA LYS A 1048 5.16 24.60 -31.01
C LYS A 1048 4.30 23.64 -30.20
N ASN A 1049 3.40 22.88 -30.86
CA ASN A 1049 2.55 21.87 -30.21
C ASN A 1049 3.40 20.80 -29.48
N GLN A 1050 3.02 20.47 -28.24
CA GLN A 1050 3.60 19.38 -27.43
C GLN A 1050 2.65 18.18 -27.27
N GLY A 1051 1.37 18.31 -27.67
CA GLY A 1051 0.34 17.31 -27.42
C GLY A 1051 -0.21 17.40 -25.99
N LEU A 1052 -0.68 16.27 -25.46
CA LEU A 1052 -1.11 16.12 -24.07
C LEU A 1052 0.14 16.11 -23.17
N ILE A 1053 0.24 17.07 -22.25
CA ILE A 1053 1.37 17.18 -21.30
C ILE A 1053 1.01 16.70 -19.89
N ALA A 1054 -0.29 16.61 -19.56
CA ALA A 1054 -0.78 16.03 -18.32
C ALA A 1054 -2.10 15.29 -18.58
N PRO A 1055 -2.21 13.99 -18.28
CA PRO A 1055 -3.50 13.30 -18.27
C PRO A 1055 -4.40 13.86 -17.15
N GLY A 1056 -5.72 13.79 -17.34
CA GLY A 1056 -6.68 14.29 -16.37
C GLY A 1056 -6.85 13.34 -15.18
N VAL A 1057 -6.63 13.83 -13.96
CA VAL A 1057 -6.82 13.06 -12.72
C VAL A 1057 -8.32 12.88 -12.42
N GLY A 1058 -8.71 11.66 -12.02
CA GLY A 1058 -10.10 11.18 -11.94
C GLY A 1058 -11.00 11.81 -10.87
N GLY A 1059 -11.21 13.13 -10.95
CA GLY A 1059 -12.01 13.95 -10.02
C GLY A 1059 -11.71 15.45 -10.13
N ALA A 1060 -10.64 15.84 -10.83
CA ALA A 1060 -10.36 17.22 -11.16
C ALA A 1060 -11.27 17.70 -12.31
N THR A 1061 -12.03 18.77 -12.08
CA THR A 1061 -12.71 19.51 -13.16
C THR A 1061 -11.85 20.69 -13.60
N ARG A 1062 -12.08 21.18 -14.82
CA ARG A 1062 -11.44 22.41 -15.36
C ARG A 1062 -11.45 23.61 -14.38
N GLU A 1063 -12.44 23.69 -13.50
CA GLU A 1063 -12.68 24.84 -12.60
C GLU A 1063 -11.80 24.82 -11.34
N ASN A 1064 -11.21 23.65 -11.03
CA ASN A 1064 -10.30 23.44 -9.90
C ASN A 1064 -8.82 23.42 -10.31
N ILE A 1065 -8.51 23.45 -11.61
CA ILE A 1065 -7.13 23.55 -12.11
C ILE A 1065 -6.60 24.98 -11.94
N ARG A 1066 -5.41 25.11 -11.36
CA ARG A 1066 -4.61 26.33 -11.35
C ARG A 1066 -3.22 26.02 -11.92
N PHE A 1067 -2.47 27.08 -12.23
CA PHE A 1067 -1.06 27.02 -12.60
C PHE A 1067 -0.35 28.08 -11.77
N GLY A 1068 0.91 27.83 -11.40
CA GLY A 1068 1.73 28.81 -10.72
C GLY A 1068 3.18 28.36 -10.57
N ASN A 1069 4.10 29.31 -10.42
CA ASN A 1069 5.51 28.99 -10.21
C ASN A 1069 5.78 28.64 -8.75
N MET A 1070 6.37 27.47 -8.50
CA MET A 1070 6.58 26.96 -7.13
C MET A 1070 8.06 27.01 -6.69
N ASP A 1071 8.99 27.23 -7.62
CA ASP A 1071 10.44 27.27 -7.40
C ASP A 1071 11.07 28.35 -8.31
N PRO A 1072 11.89 29.28 -7.80
CA PRO A 1072 12.57 30.30 -8.63
C PRO A 1072 13.73 29.72 -9.48
N GLY A 1073 14.07 28.43 -9.34
CA GLY A 1073 15.16 27.76 -10.04
C GLY A 1073 14.78 27.02 -11.33
N TRP A 1074 13.55 26.50 -11.44
CA TRP A 1074 13.08 25.74 -12.61
C TRP A 1074 11.55 25.81 -12.77
N LYS A 1075 11.09 25.77 -14.04
CA LYS A 1075 9.73 25.52 -14.58
C LYS A 1075 8.53 25.52 -13.61
N SER A 1076 7.52 26.31 -13.97
CA SER A 1076 6.25 26.39 -13.23
C SER A 1076 5.50 25.06 -13.11
N GLY A 1077 4.66 24.97 -12.07
CA GLY A 1077 3.85 23.81 -11.74
C GLY A 1077 2.41 23.90 -12.25
N LEU A 1078 1.89 22.77 -12.71
CA LEU A 1078 0.45 22.53 -12.80
C LEU A 1078 -0.07 22.24 -11.40
N LEU A 1079 -0.87 23.14 -10.83
CA LEU A 1079 -1.41 23.06 -9.48
C LEU A 1079 -2.88 22.64 -9.53
N ALA A 1080 -3.10 21.33 -9.63
CA ALA A 1080 -4.43 20.74 -9.61
C ALA A 1080 -4.91 20.51 -8.17
N HIS A 1081 -6.15 20.88 -7.88
CA HIS A 1081 -6.81 20.56 -6.61
C HIS A 1081 -8.16 19.89 -6.85
N TRP A 1082 -8.63 19.11 -5.88
CA TRP A 1082 -9.83 18.30 -5.98
C TRP A 1082 -11.03 18.97 -5.31
N ARG A 1083 -12.21 18.38 -5.51
CA ARG A 1083 -13.32 18.47 -4.56
C ARG A 1083 -13.77 17.04 -4.24
N CYS A 1084 -13.58 16.59 -3.00
CA CYS A 1084 -14.34 15.45 -2.49
C CYS A 1084 -15.83 15.86 -2.48
N ASN A 1085 -16.62 15.30 -3.40
CA ASN A 1085 -18.07 15.49 -3.46
C ASN A 1085 -18.77 14.37 -2.65
N GLY A 1086 -18.36 14.18 -1.41
CA GLY A 1086 -18.80 13.10 -0.54
C GLY A 1086 -18.03 11.78 -0.77
N LEU A 1087 -17.92 10.97 0.29
CA LEU A 1087 -17.27 9.65 0.30
C LEU A 1087 -15.74 9.71 0.13
N CYS A 1088 -15.10 10.55 0.94
CA CYS A 1088 -13.68 10.48 1.26
C CYS A 1088 -13.54 10.27 2.77
N GLU A 1089 -13.05 9.10 3.20
CA GLU A 1089 -12.55 8.88 4.57
C GLU A 1089 -11.05 8.52 4.48
N CYS A 1090 -10.26 9.05 5.41
CA CYS A 1090 -8.80 8.92 5.46
C CYS A 1090 -8.41 8.21 6.80
N LEU A 1091 -7.16 7.93 7.18
CA LEU A 1091 -5.98 8.79 7.32
C LEU A 1091 -4.72 7.96 7.63
N ALA A 1092 -3.54 8.43 7.17
CA ALA A 1092 -2.25 8.20 7.87
C ALA A 1092 -1.11 9.21 7.57
N GLU A 1093 -1.29 10.26 6.74
CA GLU A 1093 -0.27 11.31 6.53
C GLU A 1093 -0.93 12.71 6.54
N CYS A 1094 -0.96 13.38 7.71
CA CYS A 1094 -1.47 14.76 7.87
C CYS A 1094 -0.38 15.72 8.40
N MET A 1095 0.73 15.82 7.67
CA MET A 1095 1.62 16.99 7.71
C MET A 1095 2.12 17.32 6.30
N CYS A 1096 2.31 18.62 6.04
CA CYS A 1096 2.41 19.23 4.72
C CYS A 1096 1.15 19.09 3.85
N MET A 1097 0.65 20.23 3.39
CA MET A 1097 -0.14 20.27 2.17
C MET A 1097 0.76 19.82 1.02
N ARG A 1098 0.33 18.84 0.24
CA ARG A 1098 0.77 18.74 -1.15
C ARG A 1098 -0.35 19.23 -2.06
N ALA A 1099 -0.13 20.42 -2.59
CA ALA A 1099 -0.50 20.65 -3.98
C ALA A 1099 0.02 19.46 -4.80
N GLN A 1100 -0.83 18.78 -5.55
CA GLN A 1100 -0.34 17.91 -6.62
C GLN A 1100 0.21 18.83 -7.72
N VAL A 1101 1.48 19.21 -7.54
CA VAL A 1101 2.35 19.60 -8.64
C VAL A 1101 2.45 18.37 -9.53
N VAL A 1102 1.65 18.33 -10.59
CA VAL A 1102 1.67 17.20 -11.54
C VAL A 1102 3.07 17.11 -12.12
N GLU A 1103 3.61 15.89 -12.16
CA GLU A 1103 5.05 15.65 -12.37
C GLU A 1103 5.63 16.46 -13.52
N ARG A 1104 6.79 17.07 -13.25
CA ARG A 1104 7.88 17.34 -14.19
C ARG A 1104 7.48 17.36 -15.66
N ILE A 1105 7.23 18.56 -16.19
CA ILE A 1105 7.22 18.84 -17.64
C ILE A 1105 8.66 18.76 -18.17
N LEU A 1106 9.22 17.54 -18.19
CA LEU A 1106 10.47 17.15 -18.83
C LEU A 1106 10.28 17.09 -20.34
N LEU A 1107 10.04 18.26 -20.93
CA LEU A 1107 10.35 18.54 -22.32
C LEU A 1107 11.82 18.17 -22.56
N LYS A 1108 12.05 16.99 -23.14
CA LYS A 1108 13.37 16.57 -23.63
C LYS A 1108 13.82 17.56 -24.70
N SER A 1109 14.94 18.22 -24.44
CA SER A 1109 15.68 19.07 -25.38
C SER A 1109 16.52 18.23 -26.33
#